data_AF-A0A831XK63-F1
#
_entry.id   AF-A0A831XK63-F1
#
_cell.length_a   1.000
_cell.length_b   1.000
_cell.length_c   1.000
_cell.angle_alpha   90.00
_cell.angle_beta   90.00
_cell.angle_gamma   90.00
#
_symmetry.space_group_name_H-M   'P 1'
#
loop_
_entity.id
_entity.type
_entity.pdbx_description
1 polymer ?
#
loop_
_entity_poly.entity_id
_entity_poly.type
_entity_poly.pdbx_seq_one_letter_code
_entity_poly.pdbx_strand_id
1 'polypeptide(L)'
;MNTVDPYHPKNPVRVVTATSLFDGHDVAINIMRRILQDSGAEVIHLGHNRRASEVVDAAIQEDAHGICVSSYQGGHVEYFRFLMELLGKRNAEHIKVFGGGGGVIVPAETAEIEAMGVTRIFSPEDGRTMGLQGMINCILEHIDYPHAIEGVTERVGELEPRNSSLIARYITVIEEAKNAENGQVKILVQPLLKKISRNIPILGVTGTGGAGKSSLVDELVTRFLNDFGDKHVAVVSIDPSRRRTGGALLGDRIRMNSLGRDRVYMRSLATRGAVGEVSDALAEALTVLRAAEFDFIIVETAGIGQGDAAIVPHVDVTVYVMTSEYGAPSQLEKIDMLDFADMVVINKFDHRGGEDALRDVRKQYQRNQRRFNELPEEMPVYGTVASRFNDDGVTALYQAIVALLNERTRCAWRSSLSPVEGKVSSSKTIIIPPERVRYLAEIADTVARYHAATAKQADRVERLWRIDGAIEELGEDHDDAKADLLERRRAVEAELSAETRDLLERIPAIREQYLHDEMVYTVRGQDIRTVVHRQSLSGTKIPRVALPKHTNPGEIVRWVFKENLPGFFPFTAGVFPFKRADEEPARMFAGEGDPARTNRRFKYLSEGHEAKRLSTAFDSVTLYGGDPTHQPDILGKVGTSGVSVCTLDDVKELYKGFDLCSKNTSVSMTINGPAPIILAMFFNTAIDQQLDKIEAEYGRPLSDGEIERFRTWAMQSVRGTVQADILKEDQGQNTCLFAVDFALKMMGDVQAFFIENGVRNFYSVSISGYHIAEAGANPISQLAFTLANGFTYVEYFLSRGMDIDEFAPNLSFFFSNGMDIEYAVLNRVTRRIWAIAMR
;
A
#
# COMPACT_ATOMS: atom_id res chain seq x y z
N MET A 1 -16.85 -27.63 14.37
CA MET A 1 -17.42 -26.35 14.82
C MET A 1 -18.86 -26.32 14.34
N ASN A 2 -19.82 -26.15 15.25
CA ASN A 2 -21.22 -25.99 14.87
C ASN A 2 -21.35 -24.73 14.02
N THR A 3 -21.94 -24.83 12.84
CA THR A 3 -22.26 -23.69 12.01
C THR A 3 -23.34 -22.87 12.72
N VAL A 4 -22.99 -21.66 13.14
CA VAL A 4 -23.95 -20.70 13.70
C VAL A 4 -24.74 -20.11 12.54
N ASP A 5 -26.07 -20.18 12.59
CA ASP A 5 -26.93 -19.62 11.54
C ASP A 5 -26.85 -18.09 11.53
N PRO A 6 -26.75 -17.43 10.35
CA PRO A 6 -26.73 -15.98 10.25
C PRO A 6 -28.02 -15.32 10.73
N TYR A 7 -27.90 -14.26 11.53
CA TYR A 7 -29.02 -13.36 11.84
C TYR A 7 -29.26 -12.40 10.67
N HIS A 8 -30.51 -12.32 10.21
CA HIS A 8 -30.92 -11.39 9.17
C HIS A 8 -31.73 -10.23 9.78
N PRO A 9 -31.28 -8.97 9.62
CA PRO A 9 -31.96 -7.82 10.20
C PRO A 9 -33.32 -7.60 9.54
N LYS A 10 -34.29 -7.13 10.33
CA LYS A 10 -35.64 -6.79 9.86
C LYS A 10 -35.71 -5.37 9.29
N ASN A 11 -34.86 -4.48 9.78
CA ASN A 11 -34.73 -3.09 9.35
C ASN A 11 -33.51 -2.93 8.42
N PRO A 12 -33.46 -1.89 7.58
CA PRO A 12 -32.30 -1.59 6.73
C PRO A 12 -31.13 -1.05 7.56
N VAL A 13 -30.46 -1.93 8.31
CA VAL A 13 -29.38 -1.57 9.22
C VAL A 13 -28.14 -1.10 8.46
N ARG A 14 -27.58 0.01 8.92
CA ARG A 14 -26.38 0.65 8.38
C ARG A 14 -25.26 0.63 9.40
N VAL A 15 -24.06 0.20 8.98
CA VAL A 15 -22.89 0.07 9.87
C VAL A 15 -21.69 0.79 9.26
N VAL A 16 -21.08 1.68 10.03
CA VAL A 16 -19.77 2.27 9.69
C VAL A 16 -18.66 1.37 10.22
N THR A 17 -17.70 1.02 9.38
CA THR A 17 -16.56 0.17 9.76
C THR A 17 -15.23 0.86 9.44
N ALA A 18 -14.31 0.88 10.41
CA ALA A 18 -13.01 1.53 10.27
C ALA A 18 -11.94 0.87 11.16
N THR A 19 -10.67 1.14 10.88
CA THR A 19 -9.60 0.99 11.91
C THR A 19 -9.37 2.34 12.61
N SER A 20 -8.81 2.28 13.83
CA SER A 20 -8.47 3.48 14.60
C SER A 20 -7.37 4.32 13.93
N LEU A 21 -7.13 5.53 14.47
CA LEU A 21 -6.12 6.45 13.95
C LEU A 21 -4.72 5.80 14.01
N PHE A 22 -3.93 6.02 12.96
CA PHE A 22 -2.58 5.48 12.78
C PHE A 22 -2.49 3.95 12.88
N ASP A 23 -3.56 3.26 12.51
CA ASP A 23 -3.64 1.81 12.55
C ASP A 23 -3.87 1.22 11.16
N GLY A 24 -2.85 0.54 10.62
CA GLY A 24 -2.93 -0.16 9.33
C GLY A 24 -3.55 -1.55 9.37
N HIS A 25 -3.87 -2.09 10.56
CA HIS A 25 -4.34 -3.47 10.73
C HIS A 25 -5.82 -3.63 10.34
N ASP A 26 -6.07 -3.76 9.04
CA ASP A 26 -7.43 -3.80 8.47
C ASP A 26 -7.95 -5.23 8.21
N VAL A 27 -7.12 -6.26 8.34
CA VAL A 27 -7.48 -7.66 8.07
C VAL A 27 -8.71 -8.07 8.88
N ALA A 28 -8.71 -7.80 10.18
CA ALA A 28 -9.81 -8.16 11.07
C ALA A 28 -11.12 -7.46 10.66
N ILE A 29 -11.10 -6.13 10.48
CA ILE A 29 -12.30 -5.37 10.12
C ILE A 29 -12.81 -5.73 8.71
N ASN A 30 -11.90 -6.06 7.79
CA ASN A 30 -12.24 -6.54 6.44
C ASN A 30 -12.98 -7.88 6.46
N ILE A 31 -12.63 -8.79 7.37
CA ILE A 31 -13.35 -10.06 7.55
C ILE A 31 -14.73 -9.77 8.17
N MET A 32 -14.78 -8.99 9.25
CA MET A 32 -16.04 -8.69 9.95
C MET A 32 -17.04 -7.99 9.03
N ARG A 33 -16.61 -7.01 8.24
CA ARG A 33 -17.49 -6.27 7.33
C ARG A 33 -18.07 -7.13 6.20
N ARG A 34 -17.32 -8.14 5.73
CA ARG A 34 -17.82 -9.09 4.72
C ARG A 34 -18.97 -9.92 5.29
N ILE A 35 -18.82 -10.39 6.51
CA ILE A 35 -19.85 -11.18 7.20
C ILE A 35 -21.08 -10.31 7.52
N LEU A 36 -20.89 -9.04 7.91
CA LEU A 36 -21.98 -8.05 8.07
C LEU A 36 -22.76 -7.86 6.76
N GLN A 37 -22.06 -7.66 5.64
CA GLN A 37 -22.67 -7.51 4.32
C GLN A 37 -23.43 -8.78 3.90
N ASP A 38 -22.83 -9.96 4.12
CA ASP A 38 -23.45 -11.25 3.80
C ASP A 38 -24.69 -11.53 4.67
N SER A 39 -24.74 -10.98 5.88
CA SER A 39 -25.89 -11.09 6.79
C SER A 39 -27.01 -10.08 6.46
N GLY A 40 -26.78 -9.12 5.56
CA GLY A 40 -27.80 -8.20 5.04
C GLY A 40 -27.64 -6.72 5.43
N ALA A 41 -26.54 -6.34 6.10
CA ALA A 41 -26.29 -4.94 6.45
C ALA A 41 -25.75 -4.11 5.27
N GLU A 42 -26.06 -2.82 5.28
CA GLU A 42 -25.40 -1.81 4.45
C GLU A 42 -24.14 -1.32 5.17
N VAL A 43 -22.97 -1.69 4.64
CA VAL A 43 -21.68 -1.40 5.26
C VAL A 43 -21.04 -0.20 4.60
N ILE A 44 -20.87 0.89 5.34
CA ILE A 44 -20.05 2.04 4.97
C ILE A 44 -18.65 1.77 5.48
N HIS A 45 -17.76 1.37 4.58
CA HIS A 45 -16.38 1.05 4.95
C HIS A 45 -15.48 2.25 4.75
N LEU A 46 -14.83 2.73 5.82
CA LEU A 46 -13.89 3.84 5.76
C LEU A 46 -12.44 3.39 5.52
N GLY A 47 -12.16 2.08 5.58
CA GLY A 47 -10.81 1.57 5.50
C GLY A 47 -10.05 1.76 6.80
N HIS A 48 -8.76 2.08 6.68
CA HIS A 48 -7.84 2.18 7.80
C HIS A 48 -7.42 3.63 8.11
N ASN A 49 -6.73 3.83 9.24
CA ASN A 49 -6.18 5.11 9.68
C ASN A 49 -7.22 6.24 9.78
N ARG A 50 -8.26 6.05 10.62
CA ARG A 50 -9.34 7.04 10.76
C ARG A 50 -9.34 7.70 12.14
N ARG A 51 -9.45 9.03 12.16
CA ARG A 51 -9.67 9.79 13.40
C ARG A 51 -11.05 9.47 13.96
N ALA A 52 -11.20 9.60 15.28
CA ALA A 52 -12.51 9.42 15.92
C ALA A 52 -13.55 10.40 15.35
N SER A 53 -13.14 11.64 15.05
CA SER A 53 -14.00 12.64 14.41
C SER A 53 -14.50 12.21 13.04
N GLU A 54 -13.63 11.68 12.18
CA GLU A 54 -14.01 11.20 10.84
C GLU A 54 -15.02 10.05 10.92
N VAL A 55 -14.80 9.10 11.84
CA VAL A 55 -15.73 7.97 12.05
C VAL A 55 -17.09 8.46 12.53
N VAL A 56 -17.12 9.40 13.49
CA VAL A 56 -18.37 9.97 14.02
C VAL A 56 -19.08 10.83 12.97
N ASP A 57 -18.37 11.67 12.22
CA ASP A 57 -18.94 12.47 11.14
C ASP A 57 -19.55 11.59 10.06
N ALA A 58 -18.84 10.53 9.66
CA ALA A 58 -19.40 9.53 8.75
C ALA A 58 -20.66 8.87 9.31
N ALA A 59 -20.63 8.38 10.56
CA ALA A 59 -21.79 7.72 11.15
C ALA A 59 -23.02 8.64 11.23
N ILE A 60 -22.83 9.92 11.53
CA ILE A 60 -23.92 10.91 11.58
C ILE A 60 -24.44 11.24 10.19
N GLN A 61 -23.56 11.50 9.22
CA GLN A 61 -23.95 11.85 7.85
C GLN A 61 -24.64 10.68 7.14
N GLU A 62 -24.23 9.46 7.46
CA GLU A 62 -24.80 8.21 6.93
C GLU A 62 -26.01 7.71 7.72
N ASP A 63 -26.35 8.37 8.83
CA ASP A 63 -27.40 7.96 9.77
C ASP A 63 -27.28 6.47 10.15
N ALA A 64 -26.08 6.07 10.55
CA ALA A 64 -25.76 4.68 10.83
C ALA A 64 -26.35 4.21 12.17
N HIS A 65 -26.70 2.93 12.25
CA HIS A 65 -27.20 2.33 13.48
C HIS A 65 -26.05 1.91 14.41
N GLY A 66 -24.89 1.59 13.81
CA GLY A 66 -23.71 1.20 14.57
C GLY A 66 -22.37 1.57 13.92
N ILE A 67 -21.35 1.60 14.76
CA ILE A 67 -19.95 1.83 14.41
C ILE A 67 -19.14 0.62 14.89
N CYS A 68 -18.33 0.03 14.03
CA CYS A 68 -17.39 -1.03 14.39
C CYS A 68 -15.95 -0.56 14.13
N VAL A 69 -15.13 -0.50 15.18
CA VAL A 69 -13.72 -0.07 15.10
C VAL A 69 -12.77 -1.19 15.51
N SER A 70 -11.75 -1.46 14.68
CA SER A 70 -10.60 -2.25 15.12
C SER A 70 -9.44 -1.36 15.60
N SER A 71 -8.79 -1.73 16.71
CA SER A 71 -7.65 -0.99 17.26
C SER A 71 -6.55 -1.93 17.77
N TYR A 72 -5.41 -1.95 17.08
CA TYR A 72 -4.27 -2.83 17.34
C TYR A 72 -2.97 -2.09 17.74
N GLN A 73 -2.96 -0.76 17.69
CA GLN A 73 -1.76 0.06 17.95
C GLN A 73 -1.64 0.57 19.39
N GLY A 74 -2.64 0.31 20.24
CA GLY A 74 -2.77 0.96 21.55
C GLY A 74 -3.47 2.33 21.46
N GLY A 75 -3.62 2.97 22.63
CA GLY A 75 -4.40 4.21 22.79
C GLY A 75 -5.90 4.03 22.58
N HIS A 76 -6.39 2.79 22.66
CA HIS A 76 -7.78 2.43 22.38
C HIS A 76 -8.75 2.98 23.43
N VAL A 77 -8.36 3.03 24.70
CA VAL A 77 -9.21 3.59 25.77
C VAL A 77 -9.49 5.07 25.48
N GLU A 78 -8.45 5.85 25.17
CA GLU A 78 -8.57 7.27 24.82
C GLU A 78 -9.35 7.47 23.51
N TYR A 79 -9.09 6.62 22.50
CA TYR A 79 -9.79 6.66 21.22
C TYR A 79 -11.31 6.43 21.40
N PHE A 80 -11.71 5.36 22.10
CA PHE A 80 -13.13 5.06 22.35
C PHE A 80 -13.78 6.10 23.26
N ARG A 81 -13.07 6.60 24.28
CA ARG A 81 -13.57 7.69 25.13
C ARG A 81 -13.88 8.94 24.30
N PHE A 82 -12.94 9.35 23.46
CA PHE A 82 -13.12 10.52 22.61
C PHE A 82 -14.22 10.33 21.56
N LEU A 83 -14.33 9.12 20.99
CA LEU A 83 -15.42 8.76 20.08
C LEU A 83 -16.79 8.90 20.77
N MET A 84 -16.95 8.37 21.98
CA MET A 84 -18.18 8.50 22.76
C MET A 84 -18.47 9.96 23.14
N GLU A 85 -17.46 10.73 23.55
CA GLU A 85 -17.61 12.17 23.83
C GLU A 85 -18.09 12.95 22.59
N LEU A 86 -17.58 12.63 21.41
CA LEU A 86 -17.99 13.27 20.15
C LEU A 86 -19.43 12.91 19.78
N LEU A 87 -19.85 11.65 19.97
CA LEU A 87 -21.24 11.24 19.79
C LEU A 87 -22.16 12.00 20.76
N GLY A 88 -21.79 12.12 22.03
CA GLY A 88 -22.53 12.90 23.03
C GLY A 88 -22.65 14.37 22.65
N LYS A 89 -21.53 15.03 22.32
CA LYS A 89 -21.50 16.44 21.89
C LYS A 89 -22.35 16.73 20.65
N ARG A 90 -22.54 15.73 19.78
CA ARG A 90 -23.31 15.83 18.54
C ARG A 90 -24.72 15.25 18.65
N ASN A 91 -25.18 14.91 19.87
CA ASN A 91 -26.49 14.30 20.15
C ASN A 91 -26.76 13.00 19.36
N ALA A 92 -25.72 12.19 19.16
CA ALA A 92 -25.73 10.98 18.36
C ALA A 92 -25.51 9.70 19.20
N GLU A 93 -25.80 9.73 20.50
CA GLU A 93 -25.61 8.61 21.44
C GLU A 93 -26.49 7.37 21.14
N HIS A 94 -27.47 7.51 20.25
CA HIS A 94 -28.28 6.39 19.76
C HIS A 94 -27.46 5.41 18.90
N ILE A 95 -26.38 5.87 18.27
CA ILE A 95 -25.49 5.05 17.43
C ILE A 95 -24.68 4.11 18.34
N LYS A 96 -24.79 2.81 18.10
CA LYS A 96 -24.13 1.78 18.93
C LYS A 96 -22.69 1.56 18.51
N VAL A 97 -21.76 1.62 19.45
CA VAL A 97 -20.33 1.43 19.17
C VAL A 97 -19.89 0.03 19.55
N PHE A 98 -19.11 -0.61 18.69
CA PHE A 98 -18.50 -1.92 18.88
C PHE A 98 -17.00 -1.84 18.56
N GLY A 99 -16.21 -2.73 19.18
CA GLY A 99 -14.78 -2.76 18.88
C GLY A 99 -14.07 -4.08 19.12
N GLY A 100 -12.81 -4.13 18.71
CA GLY A 100 -11.92 -5.26 18.96
C GLY A 100 -10.46 -4.92 18.64
N GLY A 101 -9.53 -5.53 19.36
CA GLY A 101 -8.09 -5.30 19.19
C GLY A 101 -7.25 -6.56 19.41
N GLY A 102 -7.86 -7.73 19.29
CA GLY A 102 -7.23 -8.99 19.67
C GLY A 102 -6.76 -8.96 21.12
N GLY A 103 -5.50 -9.33 21.37
CA GLY A 103 -4.91 -9.31 22.71
C GLY A 103 -4.41 -7.95 23.19
N VAL A 104 -4.54 -6.88 22.38
CA VAL A 104 -4.08 -5.53 22.74
C VAL A 104 -5.00 -4.88 23.77
N ILE A 105 -6.31 -5.15 23.70
CA ILE A 105 -7.30 -4.64 24.66
C ILE A 105 -7.47 -5.69 25.75
N VAL A 106 -7.00 -5.40 26.97
CA VAL A 106 -7.08 -6.36 28.08
C VAL A 106 -8.45 -6.35 28.76
N PRO A 107 -8.86 -7.42 29.49
CA PRO A 107 -10.19 -7.49 30.10
C PRO A 107 -10.56 -6.31 31.02
N ALA A 108 -9.59 -5.73 31.72
CA ALA A 108 -9.82 -4.54 32.56
C ALA A 108 -10.17 -3.30 31.72
N GLU A 109 -9.48 -3.10 30.59
CA GLU A 109 -9.75 -2.01 29.65
C GLU A 109 -11.06 -2.25 28.90
N THR A 110 -11.40 -3.50 28.55
CA THR A 110 -12.71 -3.86 28.00
C THR A 110 -13.83 -3.39 28.94
N ALA A 111 -13.74 -3.73 30.23
CA ALA A 111 -14.75 -3.32 31.21
C ALA A 111 -14.81 -1.79 31.37
N GLU A 112 -13.67 -1.10 31.35
CA GLU A 112 -13.61 0.36 31.37
C GLU A 112 -14.28 0.99 30.15
N ILE A 113 -13.96 0.51 28.94
CA ILE A 113 -14.49 1.04 27.67
C ILE A 113 -16.01 0.81 27.59
N GLU A 114 -16.49 -0.39 27.95
CA GLU A 114 -17.93 -0.68 27.97
C GLU A 114 -18.68 0.18 29.00
N ALA A 115 -18.06 0.46 30.16
CA ALA A 115 -18.65 1.34 31.18
C ALA A 115 -18.81 2.80 30.70
N MET A 116 -18.06 3.23 29.67
CA MET A 116 -18.21 4.56 29.05
C MET A 116 -19.36 4.63 28.03
N GLY A 117 -20.05 3.52 27.77
CA GLY A 117 -21.18 3.45 26.84
C GLY A 117 -20.90 2.78 25.50
N VAL A 118 -19.70 2.22 25.29
CA VAL A 118 -19.46 1.31 24.16
C VAL A 118 -20.27 0.03 24.38
N THR A 119 -20.95 -0.44 23.33
CA THR A 119 -21.93 -1.55 23.43
C THR A 119 -21.25 -2.87 23.72
N ARG A 120 -20.14 -3.15 23.02
CA ARG A 120 -19.36 -4.38 23.20
C ARG A 120 -17.95 -4.25 22.66
N ILE A 121 -16.96 -4.73 23.42
CA ILE A 121 -15.61 -5.01 22.91
C ILE A 121 -15.40 -6.53 22.84
N PHE A 122 -15.07 -7.04 21.66
CA PHE A 122 -14.85 -8.47 21.43
C PHE A 122 -13.40 -8.87 21.69
N SER A 123 -13.21 -9.82 22.61
CA SER A 123 -11.93 -10.43 22.93
C SER A 123 -11.62 -11.65 22.03
N PRO A 124 -10.38 -12.16 22.01
CA PRO A 124 -10.05 -13.41 21.34
C PRO A 124 -10.85 -14.62 21.86
N GLU A 125 -11.25 -14.60 23.12
CA GLU A 125 -12.04 -15.67 23.72
C GLU A 125 -13.50 -15.63 23.27
N ASP A 126 -14.09 -14.45 23.07
CA ASP A 126 -15.39 -14.30 22.42
C ASP A 126 -15.35 -14.89 20.99
N GLY A 127 -14.27 -14.63 20.24
CA GLY A 127 -14.06 -15.20 18.92
C GLY A 127 -14.01 -16.74 18.89
N ARG A 128 -13.44 -17.36 19.94
CA ARG A 128 -13.38 -18.83 20.08
C ARG A 128 -14.72 -19.44 20.48
N THR A 129 -15.45 -18.76 21.37
CA THR A 129 -16.69 -19.28 21.96
C THR A 129 -17.91 -19.02 21.07
N MET A 130 -18.04 -17.82 20.51
CA MET A 130 -19.15 -17.40 19.65
C MET A 130 -18.92 -17.76 18.17
N GLY A 131 -17.65 -17.86 17.76
CA GLY A 131 -17.28 -17.87 16.35
C GLY A 131 -17.48 -16.50 15.68
N LEU A 132 -16.93 -16.34 14.48
CA LEU A 132 -17.02 -15.07 13.73
C LEU A 132 -18.48 -14.68 13.45
N GLN A 133 -19.31 -15.62 12.99
CA GLN A 133 -20.72 -15.36 12.71
C GLN A 133 -21.50 -15.00 13.98
N GLY A 134 -21.22 -15.65 15.12
CA GLY A 134 -21.90 -15.35 16.38
C GLY A 134 -21.62 -13.93 16.88
N MET A 135 -20.39 -13.43 16.71
CA MET A 135 -20.08 -12.03 17.02
C MET A 135 -20.85 -11.05 16.12
N ILE A 136 -20.99 -11.36 14.83
CA ILE A 136 -21.78 -10.52 13.91
C ILE A 136 -23.28 -10.57 14.24
N ASN A 137 -23.83 -11.73 14.57
CA ASN A 137 -25.22 -11.83 15.01
C ASN A 137 -25.47 -10.94 16.24
N CYS A 138 -24.58 -10.97 17.22
CA CYS A 138 -24.64 -10.09 18.39
C CYS A 138 -24.67 -8.61 17.98
N ILE A 139 -23.79 -8.18 17.07
CA ILE A 139 -23.80 -6.79 16.57
C ILE A 139 -25.15 -6.44 15.95
N LEU A 140 -25.64 -7.27 15.02
CA LEU A 140 -26.87 -7.01 14.27
C LEU A 140 -28.11 -6.96 15.17
N GLU A 141 -28.22 -7.88 16.14
CA GLU A 141 -29.33 -7.91 17.09
C GLU A 141 -29.42 -6.64 17.95
N HIS A 142 -28.30 -6.01 18.29
CA HIS A 142 -28.26 -4.77 19.07
C HIS A 142 -28.62 -3.52 18.25
N ILE A 143 -28.51 -3.59 16.92
CA ILE A 143 -28.72 -2.44 16.03
C ILE A 143 -29.94 -2.58 15.11
N ASP A 144 -30.66 -3.70 15.16
CA ASP A 144 -31.87 -3.92 14.38
C ASP A 144 -33.09 -3.21 15.00
N TYR A 145 -33.10 -1.88 14.88
CA TYR A 145 -34.20 -1.02 15.30
C TYR A 145 -34.58 -0.03 14.19
N PRO A 146 -35.86 0.35 14.05
CA PRO A 146 -36.27 1.36 13.08
C PRO A 146 -35.88 2.76 13.56
N HIS A 147 -35.66 3.66 12.61
CA HIS A 147 -35.44 5.06 12.91
C HIS A 147 -36.74 5.83 13.16
N ALA A 148 -36.68 6.82 14.06
CA ALA A 148 -37.86 7.59 14.42
C ALA A 148 -38.25 8.59 13.31
N ILE A 149 -39.50 8.49 12.84
CA ILE A 149 -40.10 9.37 11.83
C ILE A 149 -40.69 10.65 12.46
N GLU A 150 -41.08 10.58 13.73
CA GLU A 150 -41.80 11.65 14.43
C GLU A 150 -40.96 12.92 14.61
N GLY A 151 -41.57 14.09 14.40
CA GLY A 151 -40.95 15.40 14.60
C GLY A 151 -39.98 15.86 13.50
N VAL A 152 -39.63 15.01 12.53
CA VAL A 152 -38.69 15.38 11.45
C VAL A 152 -39.24 16.53 10.59
N THR A 153 -40.52 16.46 10.20
CA THR A 153 -41.18 17.48 9.36
C THR A 153 -41.33 18.84 10.02
N GLU A 154 -41.44 18.88 11.35
CA GLU A 154 -41.57 20.11 12.14
C GLU A 154 -40.26 20.90 12.17
N ARG A 155 -39.14 20.21 11.97
CA ARG A 155 -37.78 20.77 12.03
C ARG A 155 -37.22 21.18 10.66
N VAL A 156 -38.04 21.20 9.61
CA VAL A 156 -37.63 21.63 8.25
C VAL A 156 -36.91 22.99 8.24
N GLY A 157 -37.29 23.89 9.15
CA GLY A 157 -36.65 25.21 9.29
C GLY A 157 -35.17 25.14 9.64
N GLU A 158 -34.75 24.11 10.37
CA GLU A 158 -33.38 23.87 10.85
C GLU A 158 -32.47 23.19 9.81
N LEU A 159 -32.99 22.86 8.61
CA LEU A 159 -32.16 22.32 7.53
C LEU A 159 -31.22 23.41 6.99
N GLU A 160 -29.93 23.18 7.19
CA GLU A 160 -28.80 23.96 6.68
C GLU A 160 -27.58 23.05 6.52
N PRO A 161 -26.53 23.42 5.76
CA PRO A 161 -25.45 22.51 5.41
C PRO A 161 -24.70 21.91 6.60
N ARG A 162 -24.68 22.64 7.73
CA ARG A 162 -24.00 22.23 8.97
C ARG A 162 -24.81 21.23 9.80
N ASN A 163 -26.12 21.17 9.61
CA ASN A 163 -27.00 20.27 10.36
C ASN A 163 -27.03 18.86 9.73
N SER A 164 -25.86 18.22 9.70
CA SER A 164 -25.66 16.91 9.05
C SER A 164 -26.60 15.83 9.59
N SER A 165 -26.86 15.83 10.91
CA SER A 165 -27.74 14.83 11.54
C SER A 165 -29.18 14.94 11.03
N LEU A 166 -29.72 16.16 10.92
CA LEU A 166 -31.08 16.35 10.43
C LEU A 166 -31.20 16.03 8.93
N ILE A 167 -30.21 16.45 8.12
CA ILE A 167 -30.15 16.10 6.69
C ILE A 167 -30.17 14.59 6.53
N ALA A 168 -29.28 13.89 7.25
CA ALA A 168 -29.16 12.44 7.18
C ALA A 168 -30.45 11.74 7.61
N ARG A 169 -31.08 12.18 8.70
CA ARG A 169 -32.36 11.66 9.20
C ARG A 169 -33.48 11.83 8.17
N TYR A 170 -33.57 12.99 7.51
CA TYR A 170 -34.55 13.25 6.46
C TYR A 170 -34.39 12.28 5.28
N ILE A 171 -33.16 12.06 4.83
CA ILE A 171 -32.89 11.13 3.73
C ILE A 171 -33.30 9.71 4.13
N THR A 172 -32.90 9.25 5.32
CA THR A 172 -33.22 7.90 5.82
C THR A 172 -34.73 7.64 5.91
N VAL A 173 -35.47 8.58 6.50
CA VAL A 173 -36.93 8.45 6.66
C VAL A 173 -37.64 8.45 5.30
N ILE A 174 -37.13 9.18 4.31
CA ILE A 174 -37.64 9.14 2.94
C ILE A 174 -37.33 7.80 2.27
N GLU A 175 -36.12 7.27 2.42
CA GLU A 175 -35.74 5.96 1.89
C GLU A 175 -36.63 4.84 2.48
N GLU A 176 -36.87 4.87 3.79
CA GLU A 176 -37.75 3.91 4.47
C GLU A 176 -39.22 4.06 4.03
N ALA A 177 -39.72 5.29 3.93
CA ALA A 177 -41.09 5.55 3.47
C ALA A 177 -41.32 5.11 2.01
N LYS A 178 -40.30 5.23 1.15
CA LYS A 178 -40.34 4.70 -0.22
C LYS A 178 -40.39 3.18 -0.23
N ASN A 179 -39.51 2.52 0.53
CA ASN A 179 -39.47 1.07 0.62
C ASN A 179 -40.76 0.47 1.20
N ALA A 180 -41.41 1.18 2.12
CA ALA A 180 -42.68 0.74 2.71
C ALA A 180 -43.92 1.02 1.84
N GLU A 181 -43.78 1.78 0.74
CA GLU A 181 -44.88 2.21 -0.15
C GLU A 181 -46.11 2.80 0.57
N ASN A 182 -45.91 3.42 1.72
CA ASN A 182 -46.98 3.77 2.66
C ASN A 182 -47.61 5.17 2.44
N GLY A 183 -47.22 5.86 1.36
CA GLY A 183 -47.71 7.21 1.00
C GLY A 183 -47.12 8.37 1.82
N GLN A 184 -46.24 8.12 2.80
CA GLN A 184 -45.66 9.16 3.66
C GLN A 184 -44.63 10.06 2.95
N VAL A 185 -44.04 9.60 1.83
CA VAL A 185 -43.05 10.35 1.05
C VAL A 185 -43.57 11.75 0.68
N LYS A 186 -44.84 11.86 0.27
CA LYS A 186 -45.43 13.15 -0.10
C LYS A 186 -45.52 14.12 1.09
N ILE A 187 -45.80 13.61 2.28
CA ILE A 187 -45.88 14.40 3.52
C ILE A 187 -44.49 14.94 3.89
N LEU A 188 -43.45 14.13 3.71
CA LEU A 188 -42.05 14.47 4.00
C LEU A 188 -41.47 15.49 3.01
N VAL A 189 -41.80 15.36 1.72
CA VAL A 189 -41.20 16.17 0.64
C VAL A 189 -41.87 17.54 0.48
N GLN A 190 -43.17 17.68 0.75
CA GLN A 190 -43.90 18.94 0.55
C GLN A 190 -43.32 20.14 1.33
N PRO A 191 -42.93 20.02 2.61
CA PRO A 191 -42.27 21.10 3.34
C PRO A 191 -40.91 21.48 2.74
N LEU A 192 -40.14 20.51 2.23
CA LEU A 192 -38.83 20.75 1.62
C LEU A 192 -38.96 21.61 0.36
N LEU A 193 -39.92 21.30 -0.50
CA LEU A 193 -40.18 22.06 -1.72
C LEU A 193 -40.54 23.51 -1.45
N LYS A 194 -41.19 23.80 -0.32
CA LYS A 194 -41.51 25.18 0.08
C LYS A 194 -40.31 25.96 0.61
N LYS A 195 -39.29 25.28 1.13
CA LYS A 195 -38.07 25.91 1.68
C LYS A 195 -37.05 26.26 0.58
N ILE A 196 -37.02 25.51 -0.51
CA ILE A 196 -36.06 25.74 -1.61
C ILE A 196 -36.26 27.15 -2.18
N SER A 197 -35.25 28.00 -1.98
CA SER A 197 -35.27 29.43 -2.30
C SER A 197 -34.46 29.81 -3.54
N ARG A 198 -33.48 28.97 -3.91
CA ARG A 198 -32.55 29.19 -5.03
C ARG A 198 -32.32 27.91 -5.83
N ASN A 199 -31.91 28.07 -7.09
CA ASN A 199 -31.46 26.94 -7.91
C ASN A 199 -30.02 26.57 -7.52
N ILE A 200 -29.81 25.35 -7.04
CA ILE A 200 -28.50 24.86 -6.60
C ILE A 200 -27.96 23.94 -7.70
N PRO A 201 -26.75 24.22 -8.23
CA PRO A 201 -26.17 23.43 -9.31
C PRO A 201 -25.91 21.99 -8.89
N ILE A 202 -26.31 21.05 -9.75
CA ILE A 202 -26.13 19.61 -9.56
C ILE A 202 -25.27 19.03 -10.69
N LEU A 203 -24.13 18.45 -10.34
CA LEU A 203 -23.27 17.70 -11.24
C LEU A 203 -23.54 16.20 -11.12
N GLY A 204 -23.87 15.53 -12.21
CA GLY A 204 -23.92 14.07 -12.28
C GLY A 204 -22.65 13.49 -12.86
N VAL A 205 -22.02 12.57 -12.13
CA VAL A 205 -20.83 11.82 -12.55
C VAL A 205 -21.22 10.35 -12.68
N THR A 206 -21.22 9.85 -13.90
CA THR A 206 -21.54 8.46 -14.23
C THR A 206 -20.41 7.86 -15.07
N GLY A 207 -20.38 6.54 -15.23
CA GLY A 207 -19.27 5.86 -15.90
C GLY A 207 -19.13 4.40 -15.54
N THR A 208 -18.26 3.72 -16.27
CA THR A 208 -18.03 2.28 -16.08
C THR A 208 -17.43 1.97 -14.70
N GLY A 209 -17.72 0.77 -14.19
CA GLY A 209 -17.16 0.30 -12.92
C GLY A 209 -15.63 0.32 -12.95
N GLY A 210 -15.00 0.88 -11.92
CA GLY A 210 -13.54 0.93 -11.81
C GLY A 210 -12.84 2.00 -12.68
N ALA A 211 -13.59 2.85 -13.40
CA ALA A 211 -13.03 3.96 -14.17
C ALA A 211 -12.41 5.08 -13.29
N GLY A 212 -12.66 5.05 -11.98
CA GLY A 212 -12.13 6.04 -11.03
C GLY A 212 -13.05 7.25 -10.81
N LYS A 213 -14.37 7.03 -10.81
CA LYS A 213 -15.39 8.06 -10.57
C LYS A 213 -15.24 8.72 -9.21
N SER A 214 -15.25 7.94 -8.12
CA SER A 214 -15.13 8.47 -6.76
C SER A 214 -13.81 9.20 -6.52
N SER A 215 -12.70 8.72 -7.09
CA SER A 215 -11.41 9.44 -7.06
C SER A 215 -11.46 10.77 -7.83
N LEU A 216 -12.12 10.80 -8.99
CA LEU A 216 -12.29 12.05 -9.74
C LEU A 216 -13.19 13.03 -8.98
N VAL A 217 -14.28 12.55 -8.38
CA VAL A 217 -15.17 13.37 -7.55
C VAL A 217 -14.41 13.97 -6.37
N ASP A 218 -13.58 13.20 -5.67
CA ASP A 218 -12.77 13.73 -4.56
C ASP A 218 -11.82 14.86 -5.02
N GLU A 219 -11.16 14.69 -6.17
CA GLU A 219 -10.27 15.71 -6.73
C GLU A 219 -11.05 16.96 -7.17
N LEU A 220 -12.27 16.81 -7.71
CA LEU A 220 -13.16 17.93 -8.06
C LEU A 220 -13.65 18.67 -6.82
N VAL A 221 -14.04 17.95 -5.75
CA VAL A 221 -14.42 18.54 -4.46
C VAL A 221 -13.24 19.29 -3.87
N THR A 222 -12.04 18.70 -3.88
CA THR A 222 -10.81 19.33 -3.38
C THR A 222 -10.53 20.65 -4.11
N ARG A 223 -10.63 20.67 -5.44
CA ARG A 223 -10.46 21.88 -6.26
C ARG A 223 -11.54 22.91 -5.94
N PHE A 224 -12.80 22.50 -5.84
CA PHE A 224 -13.91 23.40 -5.48
C PHE A 224 -13.70 24.08 -4.13
N LEU A 225 -13.27 23.32 -3.10
CA LEU A 225 -13.04 23.85 -1.76
C LEU A 225 -11.82 24.77 -1.68
N ASN A 226 -10.80 24.50 -2.49
CA ASN A 226 -9.62 25.36 -2.59
C ASN A 226 -9.92 26.64 -3.37
N ASP A 227 -10.81 26.56 -4.36
CA ASP A 227 -11.19 27.69 -5.22
C ASP A 227 -12.20 28.63 -4.54
N PHE A 228 -13.11 28.07 -3.74
CA PHE A 228 -14.11 28.81 -2.98
C PHE A 228 -13.97 28.56 -1.48
N GLY A 229 -13.60 29.60 -0.72
CA GLY A 229 -13.35 29.49 0.72
C GLY A 229 -14.60 29.42 1.61
N ASP A 230 -15.77 29.82 1.11
CA ASP A 230 -17.01 29.99 1.87
C ASP A 230 -18.13 28.98 1.51
N LYS A 231 -17.96 28.22 0.42
CA LYS A 231 -19.02 27.37 -0.15
C LYS A 231 -19.08 25.98 0.47
N HIS A 232 -20.30 25.43 0.56
CA HIS A 232 -20.56 24.07 1.04
C HIS A 232 -20.93 23.15 -0.12
N VAL A 233 -20.41 21.92 -0.09
CA VAL A 233 -20.63 20.90 -1.12
C VAL A 233 -21.25 19.65 -0.51
N ALA A 234 -22.25 19.10 -1.18
CA ALA A 234 -22.85 17.82 -0.85
C ALA A 234 -22.54 16.78 -1.93
N VAL A 235 -22.17 15.57 -1.50
CA VAL A 235 -21.88 14.43 -2.38
C VAL A 235 -22.88 13.31 -2.08
N VAL A 236 -23.53 12.80 -3.12
CA VAL A 236 -24.37 11.60 -3.04
C VAL A 236 -23.73 10.53 -3.91
N SER A 237 -23.18 9.49 -3.32
CA SER A 237 -22.62 8.35 -4.07
C SER A 237 -23.54 7.14 -3.95
N ILE A 238 -23.66 6.39 -5.04
CA ILE A 238 -24.60 5.27 -5.16
C ILE A 238 -23.81 4.00 -5.48
N ASP A 239 -23.95 2.98 -4.62
CA ASP A 239 -23.29 1.69 -4.78
C ASP A 239 -24.31 0.55 -4.96
N PRO A 240 -23.96 -0.51 -5.71
CA PRO A 240 -24.88 -1.62 -5.96
C PRO A 240 -25.09 -2.49 -4.71
N SER A 241 -26.36 -2.82 -4.45
CA SER A 241 -26.76 -3.79 -3.41
C SER A 241 -26.66 -5.25 -3.90
N ARG A 242 -26.34 -6.19 -3.01
CA ARG A 242 -26.35 -7.63 -3.34
C ARG A 242 -27.78 -8.15 -3.34
N ARG A 243 -28.29 -8.53 -4.51
CA ARG A 243 -29.66 -9.07 -4.66
C ARG A 243 -29.98 -10.29 -3.79
N ARG A 244 -28.98 -11.12 -3.44
CA ARG A 244 -29.19 -12.36 -2.67
C ARG A 244 -29.35 -12.11 -1.17
N THR A 245 -28.58 -11.17 -0.60
CA THR A 245 -28.50 -10.95 0.84
C THR A 245 -29.18 -9.65 1.28
N GLY A 246 -29.46 -8.73 0.34
CA GLY A 246 -29.96 -7.38 0.63
C GLY A 246 -28.87 -6.39 1.06
N GLY A 247 -27.76 -6.89 1.61
CA GLY A 247 -26.64 -6.06 2.07
C GLY A 247 -25.86 -5.39 0.94
N ALA A 248 -25.15 -4.31 1.28
CA ALA A 248 -24.35 -3.53 0.35
C ALA A 248 -22.98 -3.19 0.94
N LEU A 249 -21.98 -3.04 0.08
CA LEU A 249 -20.70 -2.44 0.46
C LEU A 249 -20.67 -1.07 -0.18
N LEU A 250 -20.88 -0.04 0.63
CA LEU A 250 -20.85 1.35 0.23
C LEU A 250 -19.40 1.82 0.31
N GLY A 251 -18.68 1.65 -0.80
CA GLY A 251 -17.24 1.75 -0.95
C GLY A 251 -16.76 3.03 -1.64
N ASP A 252 -17.65 3.96 -2.00
CA ASP A 252 -17.20 5.24 -2.57
C ASP A 252 -16.56 6.15 -1.51
N ARG A 253 -17.09 6.14 -0.26
CA ARG A 253 -16.60 7.01 0.82
C ARG A 253 -15.13 6.78 1.18
N ILE A 254 -14.61 5.55 1.06
CA ILE A 254 -13.19 5.25 1.36
C ILE A 254 -12.21 5.99 0.42
N ARG A 255 -12.67 6.43 -0.75
CA ARG A 255 -11.84 7.15 -1.73
C ARG A 255 -11.83 8.67 -1.55
N MET A 256 -12.68 9.21 -0.68
CA MET A 256 -12.90 10.65 -0.53
C MET A 256 -12.03 11.22 0.59
N ASN A 257 -10.84 11.74 0.25
CA ASN A 257 -9.93 12.35 1.23
C ASN A 257 -10.38 13.76 1.66
N SER A 258 -11.20 14.42 0.85
CA SER A 258 -11.73 15.75 1.13
C SER A 258 -12.75 15.82 2.28
N LEU A 259 -13.27 14.68 2.75
CA LEU A 259 -14.30 14.60 3.80
C LEU A 259 -13.85 15.07 5.17
N GLY A 260 -12.54 15.19 5.42
CA GLY A 260 -12.01 15.77 6.65
C GLY A 260 -12.24 17.28 6.79
N ARG A 261 -12.89 17.93 5.81
CA ARG A 261 -13.16 19.37 5.81
C ARG A 261 -14.63 19.64 6.18
N ASP A 262 -14.86 20.54 7.14
CA ASP A 262 -16.19 20.88 7.69
C ASP A 262 -17.25 21.32 6.67
N ARG A 263 -16.85 21.69 5.44
CA ARG A 263 -17.73 22.20 4.37
C ARG A 263 -18.22 21.11 3.42
N VAL A 264 -17.97 19.84 3.72
CA VAL A 264 -18.35 18.70 2.89
C VAL A 264 -19.35 17.82 3.62
N TYR A 265 -20.49 17.57 2.99
CA TYR A 265 -21.44 16.55 3.40
C TYR A 265 -21.41 15.41 2.38
N MET A 266 -21.44 14.16 2.84
CA MET A 266 -21.57 13.01 1.95
C MET A 266 -22.62 12.03 2.48
N ARG A 267 -23.39 11.45 1.56
CA ARG A 267 -24.33 10.36 1.84
C ARG A 267 -24.15 9.24 0.82
N SER A 268 -23.97 8.02 1.29
CA SER A 268 -23.91 6.84 0.44
C SER A 268 -25.27 6.14 0.37
N LEU A 269 -25.81 5.96 -0.83
CA LEU A 269 -27.07 5.26 -1.08
C LEU A 269 -26.81 3.88 -1.69
N ALA A 270 -27.65 2.92 -1.37
CA ALA A 270 -27.67 1.62 -2.05
C ALA A 270 -28.75 1.62 -3.14
N THR A 271 -28.56 0.85 -4.21
CA THR A 271 -29.60 0.67 -5.25
C THR A 271 -30.84 -0.10 -4.76
N ARG A 272 -30.74 -0.82 -3.63
CA ARG A 272 -31.83 -1.58 -2.96
C ARG A 272 -32.73 -2.41 -3.90
N GLY A 273 -32.14 -3.10 -4.88
CA GLY A 273 -32.90 -3.96 -5.80
C GLY A 273 -33.51 -3.27 -7.01
N ALA A 274 -33.37 -1.94 -7.16
CA ALA A 274 -33.66 -1.26 -8.42
C ALA A 274 -32.84 -1.90 -9.55
N VAL A 275 -33.45 -2.02 -10.74
CA VAL A 275 -32.78 -2.58 -11.93
C VAL A 275 -31.74 -1.60 -12.48
N GLY A 276 -31.85 -0.30 -12.15
CA GLY A 276 -30.99 0.78 -12.64
C GLY A 276 -29.80 1.13 -11.74
N GLU A 277 -29.02 2.11 -12.20
CA GLU A 277 -27.77 2.61 -11.60
C GLU A 277 -27.95 3.69 -10.51
N VAL A 278 -29.18 4.13 -10.29
CA VAL A 278 -29.57 5.15 -9.30
C VAL A 278 -30.50 4.53 -8.24
N SER A 279 -30.46 5.07 -7.03
CA SER A 279 -31.45 4.74 -5.99
C SER A 279 -32.80 5.35 -6.35
N ASP A 280 -33.88 4.62 -6.09
CA ASP A 280 -35.24 5.14 -6.29
C ASP A 280 -35.48 6.41 -5.47
N ALA A 281 -34.78 6.60 -4.35
CA ALA A 281 -34.90 7.79 -3.48
C ALA A 281 -34.00 8.97 -3.88
N LEU A 282 -33.25 8.88 -4.99
CA LEU A 282 -32.28 9.91 -5.39
C LEU A 282 -32.94 11.29 -5.54
N ALA A 283 -34.08 11.39 -6.24
CA ALA A 283 -34.74 12.67 -6.50
C ALA A 283 -35.14 13.40 -5.20
N GLU A 284 -35.62 12.65 -4.21
CA GLU A 284 -36.00 13.18 -2.91
C GLU A 284 -34.78 13.51 -2.05
N ALA A 285 -33.71 12.70 -2.09
CA ALA A 285 -32.45 13.02 -1.42
C ALA A 285 -31.86 14.34 -1.93
N LEU A 286 -31.85 14.55 -3.26
CA LEU A 286 -31.46 15.84 -3.86
C LEU A 286 -32.37 16.98 -3.44
N THR A 287 -33.65 16.71 -3.20
CA THR A 287 -34.59 17.71 -2.69
C THR A 287 -34.29 18.10 -1.24
N VAL A 288 -33.90 17.15 -0.39
CA VAL A 288 -33.41 17.43 0.97
C VAL A 288 -32.15 18.31 0.92
N LEU A 289 -31.16 17.94 0.10
CA LEU A 289 -29.92 18.69 -0.02
C LEU A 289 -30.14 20.11 -0.56
N ARG A 290 -31.05 20.27 -1.53
CA ARG A 290 -31.44 21.61 -1.99
C ARG A 290 -32.13 22.43 -0.90
N ALA A 291 -33.03 21.82 -0.14
CA ALA A 291 -33.69 22.49 0.98
C ALA A 291 -32.72 22.83 2.11
N ALA A 292 -31.63 22.09 2.27
CA ALA A 292 -30.53 22.40 3.19
C ALA A 292 -29.58 23.49 2.66
N GLU A 293 -29.84 24.08 1.49
CA GLU A 293 -29.15 25.25 0.96
C GLU A 293 -27.64 25.07 0.69
N PHE A 294 -27.19 23.85 0.35
CA PHE A 294 -25.82 23.65 -0.17
C PHE A 294 -25.54 24.52 -1.40
N ASP A 295 -24.27 24.86 -1.65
CA ASP A 295 -23.90 25.65 -2.82
C ASP A 295 -23.68 24.78 -4.04
N PHE A 296 -23.20 23.54 -3.86
CA PHE A 296 -22.92 22.61 -4.95
C PHE A 296 -23.30 21.18 -4.56
N ILE A 297 -23.97 20.45 -5.45
CA ILE A 297 -24.30 19.04 -5.23
C ILE A 297 -23.64 18.21 -6.32
N ILE A 298 -22.96 17.13 -5.93
CA ILE A 298 -22.39 16.14 -6.84
C ILE A 298 -23.07 14.80 -6.60
N VAL A 299 -23.47 14.14 -7.68
CA VAL A 299 -24.08 12.81 -7.64
C VAL A 299 -23.19 11.84 -8.41
N GLU A 300 -22.75 10.78 -7.75
CA GLU A 300 -22.02 9.68 -8.35
C GLU A 300 -22.93 8.45 -8.45
N THR A 301 -23.02 7.86 -9.65
CA THR A 301 -23.79 6.62 -9.86
C THR A 301 -22.98 5.36 -9.54
N ALA A 302 -23.67 4.23 -9.43
CA ALA A 302 -23.01 2.93 -9.49
C ALA A 302 -22.29 2.74 -10.84
N GLY A 303 -21.41 1.74 -10.95
CA GLY A 303 -20.79 1.40 -12.23
C GLY A 303 -21.84 1.02 -13.28
N ILE A 304 -21.86 1.72 -14.42
CA ILE A 304 -22.92 1.59 -15.42
C ILE A 304 -22.51 0.71 -16.60
N GLY A 305 -23.50 0.11 -17.27
CA GLY A 305 -23.33 -0.60 -18.53
C GLY A 305 -23.25 0.37 -19.72
N GLN A 306 -23.30 -0.18 -20.94
CA GLN A 306 -23.26 0.63 -22.16
C GLN A 306 -24.59 1.36 -22.44
N GLY A 307 -25.72 0.83 -22.00
CA GLY A 307 -27.07 1.33 -22.33
C GLY A 307 -27.81 2.04 -21.19
N ASP A 308 -27.10 2.49 -20.16
CA ASP A 308 -27.72 3.11 -18.99
C ASP A 308 -27.44 4.62 -18.95
N ALA A 309 -28.46 5.44 -18.68
CA ALA A 309 -28.39 6.91 -18.64
C ALA A 309 -29.36 7.53 -17.62
N ALA A 310 -29.62 6.81 -16.52
CA ALA A 310 -30.68 7.15 -15.56
C ALA A 310 -30.40 8.41 -14.73
N ILE A 311 -29.15 8.88 -14.66
CA ILE A 311 -28.79 10.11 -13.94
C ILE A 311 -29.21 11.40 -14.65
N VAL A 312 -29.31 11.38 -15.99
CA VAL A 312 -29.55 12.56 -16.84
C VAL A 312 -30.75 13.43 -16.39
N PRO A 313 -31.94 12.89 -16.08
CA PRO A 313 -33.08 13.73 -15.68
C PRO A 313 -32.96 14.36 -14.28
N HIS A 314 -31.93 14.02 -13.49
CA HIS A 314 -31.79 14.45 -12.10
C HIS A 314 -30.75 15.57 -11.88
N VAL A 315 -29.96 15.93 -12.90
CA VAL A 315 -28.78 16.80 -12.76
C VAL A 315 -28.75 17.91 -13.82
N ASP A 316 -27.99 18.98 -13.56
CA ASP A 316 -27.86 20.11 -14.49
C ASP A 316 -26.75 19.90 -15.52
N VAL A 317 -25.68 19.20 -15.13
CA VAL A 317 -24.53 18.86 -15.97
C VAL A 317 -24.16 17.39 -15.77
N THR A 318 -23.86 16.68 -16.86
CA THR A 318 -23.46 15.27 -16.86
C THR A 318 -22.01 15.07 -17.31
N VAL A 319 -21.26 14.28 -16.54
CA VAL A 319 -19.90 13.85 -16.86
C VAL A 319 -19.90 12.34 -16.98
N TYR A 320 -19.48 11.83 -18.15
CA TYR A 320 -19.26 10.40 -18.38
C TYR A 320 -17.78 10.05 -18.23
N VAL A 321 -17.46 9.16 -17.29
CA VAL A 321 -16.10 8.72 -16.98
C VAL A 321 -15.85 7.33 -17.54
N MET A 322 -14.77 7.19 -18.30
CA MET A 322 -14.30 5.93 -18.89
C MET A 322 -12.77 5.82 -18.81
N THR A 323 -12.23 4.69 -19.25
CA THR A 323 -10.79 4.45 -19.38
C THR A 323 -10.42 4.28 -20.86
N SER A 324 -9.14 4.11 -21.17
CA SER A 324 -8.70 3.77 -22.53
C SER A 324 -9.12 2.35 -22.99
N GLU A 325 -9.64 1.52 -22.07
CA GLU A 325 -10.01 0.13 -22.33
C GLU A 325 -11.51 -0.03 -22.61
N TYR A 326 -11.95 0.35 -23.81
CA TYR A 326 -13.34 0.20 -24.27
C TYR A 326 -13.52 -0.82 -25.41
N GLY A 327 -12.44 -1.53 -25.78
CA GLY A 327 -12.43 -2.48 -26.89
C GLY A 327 -12.24 -1.80 -28.25
N ALA A 328 -13.01 -2.21 -29.25
CA ALA A 328 -12.92 -1.62 -30.60
C ALA A 328 -13.64 -0.26 -30.66
N PRO A 329 -13.23 0.67 -31.54
CA PRO A 329 -13.91 1.97 -31.71
C PRO A 329 -15.41 1.87 -31.99
N SER A 330 -15.87 0.80 -32.65
CA SER A 330 -17.30 0.55 -32.89
C SER A 330 -18.13 0.26 -31.62
N GLN A 331 -17.49 -0.01 -30.49
CA GLN A 331 -18.19 -0.13 -29.21
C GLN A 331 -18.65 1.23 -28.68
N LEU A 332 -17.97 2.32 -29.06
CA LEU A 332 -18.36 3.67 -28.66
C LEU A 332 -19.74 4.06 -29.21
N GLU A 333 -20.13 3.50 -30.36
CA GLU A 333 -21.47 3.70 -30.96
C GLU A 333 -22.61 3.07 -30.13
N LYS A 334 -22.29 2.23 -29.15
CA LYS A 334 -23.26 1.56 -28.27
C LYS A 334 -23.36 2.17 -26.88
N ILE A 335 -22.55 3.18 -26.59
CA ILE A 335 -22.51 3.81 -25.27
C ILE A 335 -23.51 4.97 -25.28
N ASP A 336 -24.69 4.75 -24.72
CA ASP A 336 -25.78 5.73 -24.70
C ASP A 336 -25.34 7.03 -24.01
N MET A 337 -24.53 6.95 -22.96
CA MET A 337 -24.01 8.14 -22.28
C MET A 337 -23.17 9.06 -23.18
N LEU A 338 -22.61 8.60 -24.30
CA LEU A 338 -21.93 9.49 -25.25
C LEU A 338 -22.89 10.41 -26.01
N ASP A 339 -24.19 10.07 -26.08
CA ASP A 339 -25.23 10.94 -26.63
C ASP A 339 -25.70 11.99 -25.61
N PHE A 340 -25.72 11.64 -24.32
CA PHE A 340 -26.29 12.48 -23.26
C PHE A 340 -25.27 13.26 -22.42
N ALA A 341 -23.99 12.87 -22.44
CA ALA A 341 -22.97 13.52 -21.62
C ALA A 341 -22.65 14.93 -22.13
N ASP A 342 -22.59 15.88 -21.21
CA ASP A 342 -22.08 17.22 -21.53
C ASP A 342 -20.56 17.23 -21.67
N MET A 343 -19.89 16.37 -20.88
CA MET A 343 -18.45 16.19 -20.95
C MET A 343 -18.10 14.70 -20.80
N VAL A 344 -17.04 14.30 -21.49
CA VAL A 344 -16.50 12.93 -21.40
C VAL A 344 -15.10 12.99 -20.82
N VAL A 345 -14.81 12.09 -19.90
CA VAL A 345 -13.54 11.99 -19.20
C VAL A 345 -12.95 10.62 -19.46
N ILE A 346 -11.77 10.60 -20.08
CA ILE A 346 -10.93 9.43 -20.19
C ILE A 346 -9.95 9.52 -19.00
N ASN A 347 -10.34 8.90 -17.90
CA ASN A 347 -9.52 8.83 -16.69
C ASN A 347 -8.47 7.70 -16.81
N LYS A 348 -7.47 7.72 -15.94
CA LYS A 348 -6.28 6.87 -16.04
C LYS A 348 -5.57 7.09 -17.38
N PHE A 349 -5.46 8.34 -17.78
CA PHE A 349 -4.95 8.75 -19.08
C PHE A 349 -3.47 8.38 -19.31
N ASP A 350 -2.76 8.11 -18.22
CA ASP A 350 -1.40 7.55 -18.16
C ASP A 350 -1.32 6.09 -18.65
N HIS A 351 -2.45 5.39 -18.76
CA HIS A 351 -2.49 4.04 -19.32
C HIS A 351 -2.25 4.02 -20.84
N ARG A 352 -1.75 2.88 -21.33
CA ARG A 352 -1.53 2.65 -22.75
C ARG A 352 -2.82 2.88 -23.55
N GLY A 353 -2.69 3.58 -24.68
CA GLY A 353 -3.81 3.87 -25.57
C GLY A 353 -4.66 5.09 -25.19
N GLY A 354 -4.27 5.86 -24.16
CA GLY A 354 -4.98 7.11 -23.78
C GLY A 354 -5.15 8.10 -24.93
N GLU A 355 -4.10 8.34 -25.73
CA GLU A 355 -4.17 9.26 -26.88
C GLU A 355 -5.08 8.74 -28.02
N ASP A 356 -5.02 7.44 -28.32
CA ASP A 356 -5.90 6.81 -29.30
C ASP A 356 -7.37 6.86 -28.83
N ALA A 357 -7.60 6.53 -27.55
CA ALA A 357 -8.88 6.64 -26.89
C ALA A 357 -9.48 8.04 -27.01
N LEU A 358 -8.66 9.06 -26.75
CA LEU A 358 -9.05 10.45 -26.86
C LEU A 358 -9.51 10.81 -28.27
N ARG A 359 -8.74 10.40 -29.29
CA ARG A 359 -9.08 10.65 -30.68
C ARG A 359 -10.41 10.00 -31.06
N ASP A 360 -10.58 8.74 -30.68
CA ASP A 360 -11.74 7.95 -31.08
C ASP A 360 -13.01 8.45 -30.38
N VAL A 361 -12.94 8.74 -29.08
CA VAL A 361 -14.04 9.30 -28.29
C VAL A 361 -14.41 10.71 -28.77
N ARG A 362 -13.44 11.57 -29.09
CA ARG A 362 -13.72 12.90 -29.67
C ARG A 362 -14.49 12.81 -30.98
N LYS A 363 -14.07 11.91 -31.88
CA LYS A 363 -14.77 11.68 -33.15
C LYS A 363 -16.17 11.13 -32.92
N GLN A 364 -16.34 10.20 -31.98
CA GLN A 364 -17.65 9.66 -31.69
C GLN A 364 -18.58 10.71 -31.09
N TYR A 365 -18.11 11.47 -30.10
CA TYR A 365 -18.86 12.57 -29.50
C TYR A 365 -19.27 13.62 -30.55
N GLN A 366 -18.36 13.99 -31.44
CA GLN A 366 -18.64 14.91 -32.55
C GLN A 366 -19.77 14.40 -33.45
N ARG A 367 -19.78 13.10 -33.77
CA ARG A 367 -20.81 12.45 -34.60
C ARG A 367 -22.16 12.43 -33.89
N ASN A 368 -22.17 12.04 -32.62
CA ASN A 368 -23.37 11.98 -31.79
C ASN A 368 -24.05 13.35 -31.70
N GLN A 369 -23.26 14.40 -31.45
CA GLN A 369 -23.75 15.78 -31.36
C GLN A 369 -23.90 16.49 -32.72
N ARG A 370 -23.58 15.81 -33.84
CA ARG A 370 -23.61 16.36 -35.21
C ARG A 370 -22.79 17.64 -35.41
N ARG A 371 -21.71 17.82 -34.65
CA ARG A 371 -20.82 19.01 -34.66
C ARG A 371 -19.71 18.91 -35.71
N PHE A 372 -20.08 18.57 -36.95
CA PHE A 372 -19.12 18.32 -38.05
C PHE A 372 -18.35 19.56 -38.53
N ASN A 373 -18.80 20.76 -38.15
CA ASN A 373 -18.17 22.03 -38.51
C ASN A 373 -17.09 22.47 -37.51
N GLU A 374 -16.96 21.75 -36.39
CA GLU A 374 -15.97 22.01 -35.34
C GLU A 374 -14.85 20.98 -35.40
N LEU A 375 -13.69 21.29 -34.83
CA LEU A 375 -12.57 20.35 -34.80
C LEU A 375 -12.79 19.30 -33.68
N PRO A 376 -12.40 18.03 -33.87
CA PRO A 376 -12.49 17.02 -32.81
C PRO A 376 -11.82 17.44 -31.49
N GLU A 377 -10.75 18.23 -31.54
CA GLU A 377 -10.03 18.78 -30.39
C GLU A 377 -10.87 19.78 -29.58
N GLU A 378 -11.87 20.42 -30.20
CA GLU A 378 -12.81 21.34 -29.56
C GLU A 378 -13.90 20.61 -28.76
N MET A 379 -14.10 19.31 -29.00
CA MET A 379 -15.09 18.51 -28.26
C MET A 379 -14.76 18.46 -26.76
N PRO A 380 -15.78 18.44 -25.87
CA PRO A 380 -15.61 18.44 -24.41
C PRO A 380 -15.16 17.06 -23.88
N VAL A 381 -14.06 16.54 -24.43
CA VAL A 381 -13.44 15.28 -24.05
C VAL A 381 -12.09 15.55 -23.41
N TYR A 382 -11.94 15.11 -22.16
CA TYR A 382 -10.80 15.38 -21.30
C TYR A 382 -10.02 14.10 -20.97
N GLY A 383 -8.70 14.19 -20.93
CA GLY A 383 -7.81 13.12 -20.44
C GLY A 383 -7.33 13.45 -19.04
N THR A 384 -7.67 12.63 -18.04
CA THR A 384 -7.38 12.94 -16.63
C THR A 384 -6.64 11.81 -15.92
N VAL A 385 -5.89 12.16 -14.88
CA VAL A 385 -5.24 11.18 -13.99
C VAL A 385 -5.62 11.52 -12.54
N ALA A 386 -6.78 11.03 -12.08
CA ALA A 386 -7.29 11.35 -10.75
C ALA A 386 -6.44 10.80 -9.58
N SER A 387 -5.57 9.80 -9.83
CA SER A 387 -4.60 9.31 -8.86
C SER A 387 -3.43 10.27 -8.61
N ARG A 388 -3.24 11.26 -9.51
CA ARG A 388 -2.15 12.23 -9.43
C ARG A 388 -2.61 13.49 -8.71
N PHE A 389 -1.89 13.83 -7.65
CA PHE A 389 -2.10 15.09 -6.95
C PHE A 389 -1.89 16.29 -7.89
N ASN A 390 -2.86 17.21 -7.87
CA ASN A 390 -2.85 18.45 -8.65
C ASN A 390 -2.66 18.24 -10.17
N ASP A 391 -3.29 17.18 -10.71
CA ASP A 391 -3.33 16.95 -12.15
C ASP A 391 -3.95 18.12 -12.91
N ASP A 392 -3.28 18.54 -13.98
CA ASP A 392 -3.69 19.64 -14.85
C ASP A 392 -4.86 19.24 -15.75
N GLY A 393 -4.95 17.98 -16.17
CA GLY A 393 -6.12 17.43 -16.87
C GLY A 393 -7.39 17.52 -16.05
N VAL A 394 -7.34 17.12 -14.77
CA VAL A 394 -8.48 17.28 -13.84
C VAL A 394 -8.83 18.75 -13.61
N THR A 395 -7.82 19.62 -13.54
CA THR A 395 -8.03 21.07 -13.36
C THR A 395 -8.71 21.71 -14.57
N ALA A 396 -8.34 21.30 -15.80
CA ALA A 396 -9.00 21.73 -17.03
C ALA A 396 -10.47 21.27 -17.07
N LEU A 397 -10.75 20.03 -16.68
CA LEU A 397 -12.13 19.52 -16.54
C LEU A 397 -12.92 20.35 -15.51
N TYR A 398 -12.34 20.61 -14.34
CA TYR A 398 -12.97 21.41 -13.29
C TYR A 398 -13.36 22.81 -13.79
N GLN A 399 -12.44 23.51 -14.46
CA GLN A 399 -12.70 24.85 -15.02
C GLN A 399 -13.84 24.84 -16.04
N ALA A 400 -13.90 23.79 -16.88
CA ALA A 400 -14.98 23.62 -17.84
C ALA A 400 -16.32 23.35 -17.14
N ILE A 401 -16.35 22.50 -16.10
CA ILE A 401 -17.55 22.23 -15.30
C ILE A 401 -18.07 23.53 -14.69
N VAL A 402 -17.21 24.34 -14.07
CA VAL A 402 -17.59 25.64 -13.49
C VAL A 402 -18.19 26.57 -14.56
N ALA A 403 -17.59 26.63 -15.75
CA ALA A 403 -18.10 27.44 -16.84
C ALA A 403 -19.49 26.98 -17.31
N LEU A 404 -19.70 25.67 -17.48
CA LEU A 404 -20.98 25.12 -17.94
C LEU A 404 -22.08 25.24 -16.87
N LEU A 405 -21.75 25.03 -15.59
CA LEU A 405 -22.70 25.24 -14.49
C LEU A 405 -23.11 26.71 -14.41
N ASN A 406 -22.17 27.65 -14.57
CA ASN A 406 -22.48 29.07 -14.64
C ASN A 406 -23.47 29.40 -15.77
N GLU A 407 -23.28 28.81 -16.95
CA GLU A 407 -24.16 28.99 -18.10
C GLU A 407 -25.58 28.48 -17.83
N ARG A 408 -25.71 27.26 -17.31
CA ARG A 408 -27.01 26.58 -17.14
C ARG A 408 -27.79 27.04 -15.91
N THR A 409 -27.08 27.25 -14.80
CA THR A 409 -27.72 27.48 -13.49
C THR A 409 -27.65 28.93 -13.04
N ARG A 410 -26.83 29.76 -13.71
CA ARG A 410 -26.60 31.17 -13.38
C ARG A 410 -26.04 31.38 -11.97
N CYS A 411 -25.24 30.44 -11.47
CA CYS A 411 -24.63 30.51 -10.13
C CYS A 411 -23.52 31.58 -9.98
N ALA A 412 -23.04 32.15 -11.09
CA ALA A 412 -22.09 33.27 -11.15
C ALA A 412 -20.77 33.04 -10.38
N TRP A 413 -20.31 31.81 -10.31
CA TRP A 413 -19.02 31.42 -9.72
C TRP A 413 -17.85 31.96 -10.53
N ARG A 414 -16.83 32.47 -9.85
CA ARG A 414 -15.59 32.97 -10.47
C ARG A 414 -14.41 32.22 -9.88
N SER A 415 -13.77 31.39 -10.70
CA SER A 415 -12.60 30.63 -10.30
C SER A 415 -11.39 31.54 -10.07
N SER A 416 -10.66 31.28 -9.00
CA SER A 416 -9.37 31.83 -8.61
C SER A 416 -8.18 30.97 -9.07
N LEU A 417 -8.43 29.72 -9.51
CA LEU A 417 -7.39 28.83 -10.03
C LEU A 417 -6.79 29.39 -11.33
N SER A 418 -5.49 29.16 -11.53
CA SER A 418 -4.81 29.55 -12.76
C SER A 418 -5.40 28.81 -13.97
N PRO A 419 -5.72 29.51 -15.08
CA PRO A 419 -6.21 28.86 -16.29
C PRO A 419 -5.21 27.80 -16.79
N VAL A 420 -5.71 26.63 -17.15
CA VAL A 420 -4.89 25.56 -17.75
C VAL A 420 -5.06 25.57 -19.25
N GLU A 421 -3.93 25.51 -19.99
CA GLU A 421 -3.95 25.35 -21.44
C GLU A 421 -4.07 23.87 -21.80
N GLY A 422 -5.17 23.49 -22.44
CA GLY A 422 -5.40 22.12 -22.93
C GLY A 422 -6.50 21.36 -22.19
N LYS A 423 -6.73 20.10 -22.60
CA LYS A 423 -7.79 19.22 -22.06
C LYS A 423 -7.26 17.88 -21.56
N VAL A 424 -5.96 17.68 -21.55
CA VAL A 424 -5.33 16.40 -21.21
C VAL A 424 -4.25 16.62 -20.16
N SER A 425 -4.08 15.63 -19.28
CA SER A 425 -2.96 15.60 -18.34
C SER A 425 -1.63 15.70 -19.08
N SER A 426 -0.75 16.59 -18.62
CA SER A 426 0.64 16.66 -19.09
C SER A 426 1.53 15.58 -18.48
N SER A 427 1.01 14.78 -17.53
CA SER A 427 1.79 13.76 -16.84
C SER A 427 2.33 12.73 -17.82
N LYS A 428 3.66 12.54 -17.75
CA LYS A 428 4.37 11.40 -18.35
C LYS A 428 5.16 10.64 -17.29
N THR A 429 4.80 10.75 -16.01
CA THR A 429 5.54 10.06 -14.93
C THR A 429 5.33 8.56 -15.07
N ILE A 430 6.26 7.94 -15.76
CA ILE A 430 6.29 6.51 -16.04
C ILE A 430 7.23 5.89 -15.00
N ILE A 431 6.68 5.18 -14.01
CA ILE A 431 7.49 4.41 -13.05
C ILE A 431 8.17 3.28 -13.80
N ILE A 432 7.36 2.45 -14.48
CA ILE A 432 7.82 1.35 -15.31
C ILE A 432 7.48 1.66 -16.78
N PRO A 433 8.47 1.74 -17.67
CA PRO A 433 8.24 1.95 -19.09
C PRO A 433 7.28 0.92 -19.70
N PRO A 434 6.35 1.31 -20.60
CA PRO A 434 5.43 0.39 -21.25
C PRO A 434 6.11 -0.83 -21.90
N GLU A 435 7.31 -0.66 -22.45
CA GLU A 435 8.15 -1.70 -23.03
C GLU A 435 8.72 -2.68 -22.00
N ARG A 436 8.81 -2.27 -20.72
CA ARG A 436 9.30 -3.11 -19.62
C ARG A 436 8.19 -3.76 -18.82
N VAL A 437 6.90 -3.55 -19.12
CA VAL A 437 5.75 -4.08 -18.33
C VAL A 437 5.81 -5.59 -18.05
N ARG A 438 6.49 -6.37 -18.90
CA ARG A 438 6.65 -7.83 -18.75
C ARG A 438 7.93 -8.28 -18.03
N TYR A 439 8.65 -7.37 -17.35
CA TYR A 439 9.93 -7.65 -16.67
C TYR A 439 9.91 -8.90 -15.77
N LEU A 440 8.84 -9.11 -14.98
CA LEU A 440 8.72 -10.32 -14.14
C LEU A 440 8.65 -11.62 -14.94
N ALA A 441 8.01 -11.60 -16.11
CA ALA A 441 7.97 -12.76 -17.00
C ALA A 441 9.34 -13.03 -17.62
N GLU A 442 10.06 -11.98 -18.03
CA GLU A 442 11.43 -12.10 -18.55
C GLU A 442 12.39 -12.67 -17.50
N ILE A 443 12.23 -12.28 -16.24
CA ILE A 443 13.00 -12.83 -15.11
C ILE A 443 12.67 -14.31 -14.88
N ALA A 444 11.38 -14.66 -14.88
CA ALA A 444 10.96 -16.06 -14.75
C ALA A 444 11.54 -16.93 -15.87
N ASP A 445 11.49 -16.47 -17.12
CA ASP A 445 12.08 -17.13 -18.29
C ASP A 445 13.60 -17.25 -18.17
N THR A 446 14.27 -16.24 -17.59
CA THR A 446 15.72 -16.26 -17.36
C THR A 446 16.11 -17.34 -16.35
N VAL A 447 15.40 -17.45 -15.22
CA VAL A 447 15.64 -18.51 -14.23
C VAL A 447 15.35 -19.90 -14.81
N ALA A 448 14.27 -20.04 -15.59
CA ALA A 448 13.93 -21.30 -16.25
C ALA A 448 15.00 -21.72 -17.27
N ARG A 449 15.46 -20.78 -18.11
CA ARG A 449 16.55 -21.01 -19.08
C ARG A 449 17.85 -21.40 -18.38
N TYR A 450 18.19 -20.75 -17.26
CA TYR A 450 19.36 -21.09 -16.46
C TYR A 450 19.32 -22.55 -15.99
N HIS A 451 18.19 -23.00 -15.43
CA HIS A 451 18.04 -24.38 -14.99
C HIS A 451 18.05 -25.39 -16.15
N ALA A 452 17.44 -25.07 -17.29
CA ALA A 452 17.48 -25.91 -18.48
C ALA A 452 18.89 -26.03 -19.07
N ALA A 453 19.65 -24.92 -19.11
CA ALA A 453 21.04 -24.92 -19.53
C ALA A 453 21.93 -25.73 -18.58
N THR A 454 21.72 -25.57 -17.27
CA THR A 454 22.42 -26.35 -16.23
C THR A 454 22.20 -27.85 -16.42
N ALA A 455 20.96 -28.29 -16.64
CA ALA A 455 20.65 -29.70 -16.87
C ALA A 455 21.36 -30.23 -18.13
N LYS A 456 21.28 -29.51 -19.25
CA LYS A 456 21.97 -29.89 -20.50
C LYS A 456 23.48 -30.00 -20.33
N GLN A 457 24.11 -29.05 -19.63
CA GLN A 457 25.55 -29.07 -19.39
C GLN A 457 25.97 -30.20 -18.46
N ALA A 458 25.23 -30.46 -17.38
CA ALA A 458 25.47 -31.58 -16.48
C ALA A 458 25.38 -32.93 -17.21
N ASP A 459 24.34 -33.12 -18.03
CA ASP A 459 24.13 -34.37 -18.78
C ASP A 459 25.22 -34.59 -19.85
N ARG A 460 25.71 -33.52 -20.49
CA ARG A 460 26.85 -33.58 -21.43
C ARG A 460 28.14 -34.01 -20.74
N VAL A 461 28.43 -33.46 -19.56
CA VAL A 461 29.62 -33.82 -18.77
C VAL A 461 29.52 -35.26 -18.28
N GLU A 462 28.35 -35.69 -17.82
CA GLU A 462 28.12 -37.08 -17.45
C GLU A 462 28.31 -38.03 -18.65
N ARG A 463 27.84 -37.64 -19.84
CA ARG A 463 28.04 -38.42 -21.06
C ARG A 463 29.52 -38.54 -21.43
N LEU A 464 30.30 -37.46 -21.33
CA LEU A 464 31.75 -37.52 -21.53
C LEU A 464 32.40 -38.49 -20.55
N TRP A 465 32.08 -38.37 -19.26
CA TRP A 465 32.61 -39.25 -18.22
C TRP A 465 32.31 -40.73 -18.47
N ARG A 466 31.09 -41.06 -18.94
CA ARG A 466 30.74 -42.43 -19.33
C ARG A 466 31.49 -42.91 -20.57
N ILE A 467 31.73 -42.04 -21.55
CA ILE A 467 32.52 -42.37 -22.74
C ILE A 467 33.98 -42.62 -22.35
N ASP A 468 34.56 -41.74 -21.52
CA ASP A 468 35.94 -41.88 -21.03
C ASP A 468 36.10 -43.20 -20.24
N GLY A 469 35.17 -43.51 -19.34
CA GLY A 469 35.17 -44.79 -18.61
C GLY A 469 34.99 -46.01 -19.51
N ALA A 470 34.18 -45.92 -20.57
CA ALA A 470 34.05 -47.00 -21.55
C ALA A 470 35.32 -47.20 -22.38
N ILE A 471 36.00 -46.12 -22.75
CA ILE A 471 37.31 -46.18 -23.43
C ILE A 471 38.35 -46.85 -22.54
N GLU A 472 38.35 -46.53 -21.23
CA GLU A 472 39.25 -47.13 -20.25
C GLU A 472 38.98 -48.63 -20.06
N GLU A 473 37.71 -49.05 -19.94
CA GLU A 473 37.31 -50.45 -19.77
C GLU A 473 37.63 -51.33 -21.00
N LEU A 474 37.62 -50.76 -22.21
CA LEU A 474 37.93 -51.48 -23.43
C LEU A 474 39.39 -52.00 -23.51
N GLY A 475 40.29 -51.61 -22.59
CA GLY A 475 41.67 -52.14 -22.57
C GLY A 475 42.43 -51.85 -23.88
N GLU A 476 43.46 -52.62 -24.25
CA GLU A 476 44.26 -52.35 -25.47
C GLU A 476 43.66 -52.92 -26.78
N ASP A 477 42.75 -53.91 -26.72
CA ASP A 477 42.44 -54.81 -27.85
C ASP A 477 41.25 -54.40 -28.77
N HIS A 478 40.84 -53.13 -28.79
CA HIS A 478 39.60 -52.69 -29.47
C HIS A 478 39.69 -51.31 -30.17
N ASP A 479 40.62 -51.16 -31.13
CA ASP A 479 40.90 -49.89 -31.81
C ASP A 479 39.71 -49.26 -32.54
N ASP A 480 38.93 -50.04 -33.29
CA ASP A 480 37.78 -49.51 -34.06
C ASP A 480 36.68 -48.95 -33.13
N ALA A 481 36.40 -49.65 -32.02
CA ALA A 481 35.42 -49.20 -31.03
C ALA A 481 35.89 -47.94 -30.28
N LYS A 482 37.19 -47.86 -29.98
CA LYS A 482 37.80 -46.64 -29.40
C LYS A 482 37.74 -45.45 -30.34
N ALA A 483 37.97 -45.66 -31.63
CA ALA A 483 37.90 -44.58 -32.62
C ALA A 483 36.50 -43.95 -32.69
N ASP A 484 35.43 -44.77 -32.74
CA ASP A 484 34.04 -44.28 -32.71
C ASP A 484 33.73 -43.55 -31.39
N LEU A 485 34.17 -44.09 -30.25
CA LEU A 485 33.99 -43.44 -28.95
C LEU A 485 34.74 -42.10 -28.84
N LEU A 486 35.97 -42.00 -29.37
CA LEU A 486 36.74 -40.75 -29.40
C LEU A 486 36.10 -39.69 -30.30
N GLU A 487 35.52 -40.10 -31.44
CA GLU A 487 34.74 -39.19 -32.30
C GLU A 487 33.52 -38.65 -31.55
N ARG A 488 32.74 -39.53 -30.93
CA ARG A 488 31.58 -39.14 -30.10
C ARG A 488 32.00 -38.26 -28.91
N ARG A 489 33.14 -38.55 -28.29
CA ARG A 489 33.71 -37.74 -27.20
C ARG A 489 33.97 -36.32 -27.68
N ARG A 490 34.68 -36.15 -28.81
CA ARG A 490 34.96 -34.83 -29.41
C ARG A 490 33.68 -34.06 -29.74
N ALA A 491 32.66 -34.75 -30.28
CA ALA A 491 31.37 -34.13 -30.59
C ALA A 491 30.69 -33.58 -29.33
N VAL A 492 30.66 -34.34 -28.22
CA VAL A 492 30.04 -33.88 -26.97
C VAL A 492 30.88 -32.79 -26.30
N GLU A 493 32.21 -32.90 -26.33
CA GLU A 493 33.14 -31.92 -25.76
C GLU A 493 33.02 -30.55 -26.43
N ALA A 494 32.79 -30.51 -27.74
CA ALA A 494 32.53 -29.29 -28.49
C ALA A 494 31.26 -28.55 -28.02
N GLU A 495 30.28 -29.26 -27.46
CA GLU A 495 29.02 -28.68 -26.96
C GLU A 495 29.10 -28.16 -25.51
N LEU A 496 30.21 -28.38 -24.81
CA LEU A 496 30.40 -27.81 -23.47
C LEU A 496 30.58 -26.30 -23.54
N SER A 497 29.94 -25.59 -22.61
CA SER A 497 30.13 -24.14 -22.46
C SER A 497 31.50 -23.83 -21.87
N ALA A 498 32.04 -22.64 -22.14
CA ALA A 498 33.29 -22.18 -21.52
C ALA A 498 33.18 -22.17 -19.98
N GLU A 499 32.07 -21.68 -19.43
CA GLU A 499 31.80 -21.68 -17.98
C GLU A 499 31.87 -23.10 -17.37
N THR A 500 31.36 -24.11 -18.09
CA THR A 500 31.42 -25.51 -17.64
C THR A 500 32.85 -26.06 -17.66
N ARG A 501 33.64 -25.73 -18.69
CA ARG A 501 35.04 -26.19 -18.81
C ARG A 501 35.90 -25.58 -17.70
N ASP A 502 35.83 -24.26 -17.53
CA ASP A 502 36.53 -23.53 -16.47
C ASP A 502 36.14 -24.04 -15.08
N LEU A 503 34.87 -24.38 -14.89
CA LEU A 503 34.39 -24.97 -13.64
C LEU A 503 35.06 -26.32 -13.36
N LEU A 504 35.11 -27.22 -14.33
CA LEU A 504 35.68 -28.56 -14.17
C LEU A 504 37.17 -28.50 -13.84
N GLU A 505 37.89 -27.52 -14.37
CA GLU A 505 39.31 -27.29 -14.06
C GLU A 505 39.51 -26.74 -12.64
N ARG A 506 38.65 -25.82 -12.19
CA ARG A 506 38.82 -25.11 -10.91
C ARG A 506 38.27 -25.84 -9.70
N ILE A 507 37.21 -26.65 -9.87
CA ILE A 507 36.49 -27.25 -8.73
C ILE A 507 37.36 -28.18 -7.86
N PRO A 508 38.33 -28.97 -8.38
CA PRO A 508 39.18 -29.80 -7.52
C PRO A 508 40.03 -28.97 -6.56
N ALA A 509 40.66 -27.90 -7.08
CA ALA A 509 41.48 -26.99 -6.28
C ALA A 509 40.65 -26.25 -5.22
N ILE A 510 39.43 -25.82 -5.56
CA ILE A 510 38.51 -25.21 -4.59
C ILE A 510 38.16 -26.21 -3.49
N ARG A 511 37.82 -27.46 -3.84
CA ARG A 511 37.47 -28.49 -2.84
C ARG A 511 38.64 -28.80 -1.90
N GLU A 512 39.86 -28.83 -2.42
CA GLU A 512 41.07 -29.06 -1.61
C GLU A 512 41.25 -27.97 -0.54
N GLN A 513 40.97 -26.71 -0.86
CA GLN A 513 41.07 -25.60 0.11
C GLN A 513 40.18 -25.80 1.35
N TYR A 514 39.01 -26.43 1.19
CA TYR A 514 38.09 -26.71 2.30
C TYR A 514 38.48 -27.95 3.14
N LEU A 515 39.52 -28.69 2.73
CA LEU A 515 40.07 -29.83 3.50
C LEU A 515 41.21 -29.43 4.44
N HIS A 516 41.79 -28.24 4.28
CA HIS A 516 42.81 -27.72 5.19
C HIS A 516 42.23 -27.37 6.58
N ASP A 517 43.07 -27.03 7.55
CA ASP A 517 42.60 -26.57 8.87
C ASP A 517 42.20 -25.08 8.86
N GLU A 518 42.76 -24.29 7.93
CA GLU A 518 42.49 -22.86 7.75
C GLU A 518 42.42 -22.49 6.26
N MET A 519 41.66 -21.43 5.97
CA MET A 519 41.52 -20.85 4.64
C MET A 519 41.74 -19.34 4.70
N VAL A 520 42.39 -18.80 3.68
CA VAL A 520 42.51 -17.35 3.46
C VAL A 520 41.62 -16.98 2.28
N TYR A 521 40.77 -15.98 2.45
CA TYR A 521 39.98 -15.42 1.36
C TYR A 521 40.00 -13.90 1.43
N THR A 522 39.98 -13.24 0.27
CA THR A 522 40.06 -11.78 0.19
C THR A 522 38.67 -11.17 0.11
N VAL A 523 38.39 -10.17 0.96
CA VAL A 523 37.15 -9.38 0.93
C VAL A 523 37.52 -7.90 0.82
N ARG A 524 37.06 -7.23 -0.24
CA ARG A 524 37.34 -5.80 -0.50
C ARG A 524 38.84 -5.43 -0.38
N GLY A 525 39.72 -6.33 -0.84
CA GLY A 525 41.18 -6.15 -0.81
C GLY A 525 41.86 -6.49 0.52
N GLN A 526 41.13 -7.05 1.51
CA GLN A 526 41.70 -7.52 2.78
C GLN A 526 41.66 -9.03 2.88
N ASP A 527 42.79 -9.64 3.26
CA ASP A 527 42.89 -11.07 3.47
C ASP A 527 42.34 -11.47 4.84
N ILE A 528 41.31 -12.32 4.83
CA ILE A 528 40.67 -12.84 6.03
C ILE A 528 41.07 -14.31 6.19
N ARG A 529 41.79 -14.60 7.27
CA ARG A 529 42.13 -15.97 7.67
C ARG A 529 41.02 -16.54 8.53
N THR A 530 40.56 -17.75 8.23
CA THR A 530 39.44 -18.38 8.93
C THR A 530 39.69 -19.86 9.15
N VAL A 531 39.41 -20.33 10.36
CA VAL A 531 39.40 -21.76 10.69
C VAL A 531 38.20 -22.42 10.05
N VAL A 532 38.42 -23.52 9.34
CA VAL A 532 37.37 -24.22 8.57
C VAL A 532 36.80 -25.45 9.31
N HIS A 533 37.44 -25.90 10.38
CA HIS A 533 36.95 -26.98 11.25
C HIS A 533 36.76 -26.49 12.70
N ARG A 534 35.77 -27.06 13.42
CA ARG A 534 35.63 -26.92 14.88
C ARG A 534 35.68 -28.29 15.54
N GLN A 535 36.48 -28.44 16.59
CA GLN A 535 36.55 -29.70 17.32
C GLN A 535 35.42 -29.79 18.36
N SER A 536 34.71 -30.91 18.40
CA SER A 536 33.72 -31.19 19.44
C SER A 536 34.38 -31.58 20.76
N LEU A 537 33.61 -31.63 21.86
CA LEU A 537 34.08 -32.16 23.15
C LEU A 537 34.59 -33.60 23.06
N SER A 538 34.08 -34.39 22.11
CA SER A 538 34.52 -35.77 21.86
C SER A 538 35.76 -35.87 20.97
N GLY A 539 36.33 -34.74 20.54
CA GLY A 539 37.51 -34.68 19.68
C GLY A 539 37.22 -34.76 18.17
N THR A 540 35.95 -34.87 17.76
CA THR A 540 35.57 -34.93 16.33
C THR A 540 35.79 -33.58 15.64
N LYS A 541 36.53 -33.55 14.53
CA LYS A 541 36.63 -32.35 13.67
C LYS A 541 35.35 -32.18 12.85
N ILE A 542 34.54 -31.16 13.17
CA ILE A 542 33.31 -30.82 12.46
C ILE A 542 33.62 -29.75 11.43
N PRO A 543 33.41 -29.99 10.12
CA PRO A 543 33.62 -28.98 9.09
C PRO A 543 32.56 -27.88 9.21
N ARG A 544 32.98 -26.61 9.05
CA ARG A 544 32.06 -25.47 9.00
C ARG A 544 31.24 -25.45 7.70
N VAL A 545 31.79 -26.00 6.62
CA VAL A 545 31.13 -26.20 5.33
C VAL A 545 31.39 -27.65 4.90
N ALA A 546 30.32 -28.45 4.80
CA ALA A 546 30.43 -29.85 4.40
C ALA A 546 30.38 -29.96 2.87
N LEU A 547 31.40 -30.59 2.27
CA LEU A 547 31.45 -30.85 0.83
C LEU A 547 30.61 -32.08 0.45
N PRO A 548 29.94 -32.06 -0.71
CA PRO A 548 29.25 -33.23 -1.21
C PRO A 548 30.25 -34.33 -1.60
N LYS A 549 29.82 -35.60 -1.52
CA LYS A 549 30.64 -36.77 -1.86
C LYS A 549 30.41 -37.29 -3.29
N HIS A 550 29.94 -36.43 -4.20
CA HIS A 550 29.71 -36.81 -5.61
C HIS A 550 31.03 -37.17 -6.29
N THR A 551 31.03 -38.30 -6.99
CA THR A 551 32.12 -38.78 -7.87
C THR A 551 31.81 -38.53 -9.35
N ASN A 552 30.54 -38.54 -9.73
CA ASN A 552 30.09 -38.22 -11.08
C ASN A 552 30.28 -36.71 -11.37
N PRO A 553 31.10 -36.31 -12.36
CA PRO A 553 31.34 -34.91 -12.67
C PRO A 553 30.09 -34.17 -13.17
N GLY A 554 29.12 -34.88 -13.77
CA GLY A 554 27.81 -34.29 -14.12
C GLY A 554 27.01 -33.86 -12.89
N GLU A 555 27.01 -34.66 -11.82
CA GLU A 555 26.38 -34.28 -10.55
C GLU A 555 27.10 -33.11 -9.88
N ILE A 556 28.43 -33.04 -9.99
CA ILE A 556 29.22 -31.90 -9.50
C ILE A 556 28.80 -30.62 -10.23
N VAL A 557 28.74 -30.65 -11.56
CA VAL A 557 28.29 -29.51 -12.38
C VAL A 557 26.87 -29.10 -12.01
N ARG A 558 25.96 -30.05 -11.87
CA ARG A 558 24.57 -29.80 -11.48
C ARG A 558 24.48 -29.14 -10.10
N TRP A 559 25.23 -29.62 -9.13
CA TRP A 559 25.25 -29.08 -7.77
C TRP A 559 25.88 -27.67 -7.72
N VAL A 560 27.01 -27.46 -8.40
CA VAL A 560 27.68 -26.15 -8.43
C VAL A 560 26.77 -25.08 -9.03
N PHE A 561 26.14 -25.35 -10.17
CA PHE A 561 25.25 -24.36 -10.78
C PHE A 561 23.93 -24.17 -10.00
N LYS A 562 23.44 -25.17 -9.26
CA LYS A 562 22.18 -25.00 -8.50
C LYS A 562 22.36 -24.44 -7.10
N GLU A 563 23.45 -24.79 -6.40
CA GLU A 563 23.56 -24.61 -4.95
C GLU A 563 24.90 -24.03 -4.52
N ASN A 564 25.99 -24.57 -5.08
CA ASN A 564 27.38 -24.20 -4.81
C ASN A 564 27.77 -24.12 -3.31
N LEU A 565 29.04 -23.80 -3.07
CA LEU A 565 29.55 -23.41 -1.77
C LEU A 565 29.05 -21.99 -1.39
N PRO A 566 28.90 -21.68 -0.09
CA PRO A 566 28.62 -20.32 0.35
C PRO A 566 29.67 -19.34 -0.19
N GLY A 567 29.24 -18.14 -0.59
CA GLY A 567 30.11 -17.13 -1.18
C GLY A 567 30.40 -17.31 -2.68
N PHE A 568 29.83 -18.34 -3.32
CA PHE A 568 29.94 -18.55 -4.77
C PHE A 568 28.56 -18.54 -5.42
N PHE A 569 28.50 -18.05 -6.66
CA PHE A 569 27.28 -18.03 -7.46
C PHE A 569 26.67 -19.44 -7.60
N PRO A 570 25.34 -19.63 -7.46
CA PRO A 570 24.28 -18.62 -7.30
C PRO A 570 23.93 -18.28 -5.83
N PHE A 571 24.90 -18.41 -4.91
CA PHE A 571 24.82 -18.00 -3.50
C PHE A 571 23.69 -18.66 -2.70
N THR A 572 23.17 -19.80 -3.15
CA THR A 572 22.07 -20.52 -2.51
C THR A 572 22.38 -20.83 -1.05
N ALA A 573 23.60 -21.29 -0.77
CA ALA A 573 24.08 -21.63 0.58
C ALA A 573 24.50 -20.41 1.44
N GLY A 574 24.54 -19.21 0.86
CA GLY A 574 24.92 -17.96 1.53
C GLY A 574 25.76 -17.05 0.63
N VAL A 575 25.68 -15.74 0.86
CA VAL A 575 26.42 -14.73 0.08
C VAL A 575 27.88 -14.55 0.53
N PHE A 576 28.24 -15.06 1.71
CA PHE A 576 29.60 -15.02 2.24
C PHE A 576 30.17 -16.43 2.37
N PRO A 577 31.49 -16.63 2.17
CA PRO A 577 32.14 -17.93 2.34
C PRO A 577 31.96 -18.53 3.74
N PHE A 578 32.02 -17.69 4.78
CA PHE A 578 31.82 -18.09 6.16
C PHE A 578 30.98 -17.06 6.92
N LYS A 579 30.34 -17.50 8.01
CA LYS A 579 29.74 -16.58 8.99
C LYS A 579 30.84 -15.76 9.67
N ARG A 580 30.57 -14.47 9.91
CA ARG A 580 31.42 -13.57 10.71
C ARG A 580 31.63 -14.15 12.11
N ALA A 581 32.85 -14.00 12.63
CA ALA A 581 33.25 -14.53 13.94
C ALA A 581 33.14 -13.47 15.05
N ASP A 582 33.25 -12.21 14.65
CA ASP A 582 33.26 -10.98 15.44
C ASP A 582 31.87 -10.33 15.60
N GLU A 583 30.92 -10.69 14.74
CA GLU A 583 29.59 -10.07 14.71
C GLU A 583 28.48 -11.12 14.69
N GLU A 584 27.78 -11.27 15.82
CA GLU A 584 26.56 -12.05 15.86
C GLU A 584 25.45 -11.36 15.05
N PRO A 585 24.59 -12.12 14.36
CA PRO A 585 23.54 -11.55 13.53
C PRO A 585 22.43 -10.88 14.35
N ALA A 586 22.41 -11.10 15.68
CA ALA A 586 21.41 -10.55 16.58
C ALA A 586 21.29 -9.03 16.41
N ARG A 587 20.07 -8.58 16.18
CA ARG A 587 19.71 -7.17 16.07
C ARG A 587 18.39 -7.00 16.80
N MET A 588 18.44 -6.39 17.98
CA MET A 588 17.28 -6.31 18.86
C MET A 588 16.40 -5.11 18.49
N PHE A 589 15.12 -5.38 18.24
CA PHE A 589 14.09 -4.39 17.97
C PHE A 589 13.67 -3.69 19.26
N ALA A 590 13.75 -2.36 19.31
CA ALA A 590 13.39 -1.58 20.48
C ALA A 590 12.85 -0.20 20.10
N GLY A 591 11.89 0.25 20.91
CA GLY A 591 11.25 1.56 20.83
C GLY A 591 10.12 1.59 21.84
N GLU A 592 10.21 2.47 22.83
CA GLU A 592 9.13 2.70 23.80
C GLU A 592 9.26 4.09 24.43
N GLY A 593 8.14 4.82 24.50
CA GLY A 593 8.08 6.13 25.13
C GLY A 593 8.90 7.18 24.38
N ASP A 594 9.65 7.97 25.14
CA ASP A 594 10.47 9.07 24.63
C ASP A 594 11.85 8.59 24.12
N PRO A 595 12.57 9.44 23.35
CA PRO A 595 13.92 9.13 22.88
C PRO A 595 14.87 8.70 23.99
N ALA A 596 14.81 9.35 25.16
CA ALA A 596 15.69 9.06 26.29
C ALA A 596 15.47 7.66 26.87
N ARG A 597 14.22 7.19 26.99
CA ARG A 597 13.90 5.83 27.43
C ARG A 597 14.37 4.80 26.42
N THR A 598 14.11 5.03 25.14
CA THR A 598 14.56 4.11 24.09
C THR A 598 16.09 4.07 24.01
N ASN A 599 16.79 5.20 24.19
CA ASN A 599 18.24 5.24 24.29
C ASN A 599 18.78 4.38 25.46
N ARG A 600 18.17 4.48 26.65
CA ARG A 600 18.52 3.61 27.79
C ARG A 600 18.33 2.13 27.45
N ARG A 601 17.25 1.79 26.74
CA ARG A 601 16.99 0.42 26.27
C ARG A 601 18.06 -0.04 25.27
N PHE A 602 18.46 0.78 24.31
CA PHE A 602 19.55 0.44 23.38
C PHE A 602 20.87 0.19 24.10
N LYS A 603 21.19 1.00 25.11
CA LYS A 603 22.41 0.81 25.92
C LYS A 603 22.38 -0.51 26.67
N TYR A 604 21.25 -0.84 27.30
CA TYR A 604 21.04 -2.11 27.99
C TYR A 604 21.15 -3.31 27.04
N LEU A 605 20.44 -3.28 25.90
CA LEU A 605 20.42 -4.40 24.94
C LEU A 605 21.74 -4.63 24.22
N SER A 606 22.59 -3.61 24.15
CA SER A 606 23.91 -3.70 23.51
C SER A 606 25.06 -3.80 24.51
N GLU A 607 24.76 -3.90 25.80
CA GLU A 607 25.77 -4.04 26.86
C GLU A 607 26.57 -5.35 26.65
N GLY A 608 27.88 -5.31 26.83
CA GLY A 608 28.76 -6.46 26.63
C GLY A 608 29.01 -6.87 25.17
N HIS A 609 28.34 -6.27 24.19
CA HIS A 609 28.58 -6.53 22.76
C HIS A 609 29.51 -5.48 22.14
N GLU A 610 30.57 -5.92 21.45
CA GLU A 610 31.48 -5.03 20.73
C GLU A 610 30.79 -4.38 19.52
N ALA A 611 30.00 -5.16 18.78
CA ALA A 611 29.17 -4.67 17.67
C ALA A 611 27.83 -4.12 18.18
N LYS A 612 27.55 -2.84 17.90
CA LYS A 612 26.31 -2.15 18.27
C LYS A 612 25.32 -2.19 17.10
N ARG A 613 24.44 -3.20 17.08
CA ARG A 613 23.42 -3.39 16.02
C ARG A 613 22.03 -3.00 16.53
N LEU A 614 21.66 -1.74 16.35
CA LEU A 614 20.40 -1.18 16.85
C LEU A 614 19.26 -1.39 15.84
N SER A 615 18.03 -1.61 16.31
CA SER A 615 16.85 -1.59 15.45
C SER A 615 15.72 -0.82 16.10
N THR A 616 15.30 0.24 15.44
CA THR A 616 14.42 1.28 15.99
C THR A 616 12.98 1.04 15.55
N ALA A 617 12.08 0.97 16.53
CA ALA A 617 10.64 0.94 16.34
C ALA A 617 10.06 2.32 16.67
N PHE A 618 9.38 2.96 15.72
CA PHE A 618 8.73 4.25 15.96
C PHE A 618 7.28 4.07 16.39
N ASP A 619 6.77 5.01 17.19
CA ASP A 619 5.35 5.02 17.56
C ASP A 619 4.46 5.29 16.33
N SER A 620 3.18 4.96 16.45
CA SER A 620 2.24 5.13 15.34
C SER A 620 2.13 6.59 14.86
N VAL A 621 2.29 7.57 15.75
CA VAL A 621 2.26 9.00 15.41
C VAL A 621 3.42 9.36 14.45
N THR A 622 4.65 8.95 14.79
CA THR A 622 5.83 9.14 13.95
C THR A 622 5.75 8.32 12.65
N LEU A 623 5.26 7.08 12.71
CA LEU A 623 5.08 6.23 11.52
C LEU A 623 4.19 6.89 10.46
N TYR A 624 3.22 7.68 10.90
CA TYR A 624 2.31 8.44 10.04
C TYR A 624 2.72 9.90 9.82
N GLY A 625 3.93 10.29 10.20
CA GLY A 625 4.49 11.63 9.96
C GLY A 625 3.72 12.75 10.67
N GLY A 626 3.02 12.43 11.76
CA GLY A 626 2.33 13.40 12.60
C GLY A 626 3.20 13.88 13.76
N ASP A 627 2.89 15.08 14.25
CA ASP A 627 3.42 15.60 15.51
C ASP A 627 2.51 15.20 16.69
N PRO A 628 3.05 15.00 17.90
CA PRO A 628 2.25 14.76 19.09
C PRO A 628 1.35 15.97 19.40
N THR A 629 0.10 15.72 19.80
CA THR A 629 -0.86 16.78 20.16
C THR A 629 -1.65 16.41 21.42
N HIS A 630 -2.37 17.38 22.00
CA HIS A 630 -3.28 17.15 23.13
C HIS A 630 -4.59 16.46 22.74
N GLN A 631 -4.86 16.23 21.44
CA GLN A 631 -6.07 15.56 21.00
C GLN A 631 -6.05 14.10 21.52
N PRO A 632 -7.09 13.60 22.21
CA PRO A 632 -7.00 12.32 22.92
C PRO A 632 -6.65 11.11 22.04
N ASP A 633 -7.17 11.06 20.81
CA ASP A 633 -6.92 9.98 19.85
C ASP A 633 -5.48 9.99 19.28
N ILE A 634 -4.74 11.10 19.41
CA ILE A 634 -3.31 11.20 19.13
C ILE A 634 -2.50 11.00 20.41
N LEU A 635 -2.84 11.71 21.49
CA LEU A 635 -2.12 11.71 22.76
C LEU A 635 -1.98 10.29 23.33
N GLY A 636 -3.06 9.50 23.30
CA GLY A 636 -3.05 8.12 23.78
C GLY A 636 -2.13 7.18 23.00
N LYS A 637 -1.64 7.61 21.82
CA LYS A 637 -0.76 6.83 20.94
C LYS A 637 0.71 7.26 21.01
N VAL A 638 1.00 8.46 21.54
CA VAL A 638 2.35 9.01 21.63
C VAL A 638 3.23 8.11 22.51
N GLY A 639 4.33 7.61 21.94
CA GLY A 639 5.29 6.73 22.62
C GLY A 639 4.75 5.32 22.93
N THR A 640 3.57 4.96 22.42
CA THR A 640 3.03 3.60 22.50
C THR A 640 3.50 2.78 21.30
N SER A 641 3.79 1.50 21.53
CA SER A 641 4.24 0.56 20.48
C SER A 641 5.54 0.97 19.74
N GLY A 642 6.22 2.02 20.21
CA GLY A 642 7.44 2.55 19.61
C GLY A 642 7.91 3.83 20.28
N VAL A 643 9.04 4.38 19.80
CA VAL A 643 9.57 5.68 20.26
C VAL A 643 8.91 6.83 19.52
N SER A 644 8.55 7.90 20.24
CA SER A 644 8.04 9.13 19.62
C SER A 644 9.19 10.04 19.19
N VAL A 645 9.24 10.38 17.90
CA VAL A 645 10.28 11.23 17.30
C VAL A 645 9.62 12.21 16.34
N CYS A 646 9.69 13.50 16.64
CA CYS A 646 9.09 14.56 15.80
C CYS A 646 10.11 15.61 15.37
N THR A 647 11.29 15.67 16.02
CA THR A 647 12.34 16.65 15.73
C THR A 647 13.70 16.01 15.51
N LEU A 648 14.64 16.77 14.94
CA LEU A 648 16.04 16.37 14.85
C LEU A 648 16.66 16.14 16.25
N ASP A 649 16.30 16.96 17.24
CA ASP A 649 16.83 16.84 18.60
C ASP A 649 16.39 15.52 19.27
N ASP A 650 15.20 15.02 18.94
CA ASP A 650 14.74 13.70 19.37
C ASP A 650 15.64 12.59 18.82
N VAL A 651 16.04 12.67 17.55
CA VAL A 651 16.96 11.69 16.92
C VAL A 651 18.35 11.77 17.55
N LYS A 652 18.82 12.99 17.88
CA LYS A 652 20.08 13.19 18.61
C LYS A 652 20.05 12.53 19.98
N GLU A 653 19.00 12.74 20.76
CA GLU A 653 18.85 12.11 22.09
C GLU A 653 18.69 10.59 21.97
N LEU A 654 17.94 10.11 20.97
CA LEU A 654 17.73 8.68 20.71
C LEU A 654 19.04 7.91 20.52
N TYR A 655 19.99 8.46 19.77
CA TYR A 655 21.27 7.81 19.47
C TYR A 655 22.46 8.34 20.28
N LYS A 656 22.21 9.17 21.30
CA LYS A 656 23.23 9.74 22.16
C LYS A 656 24.11 8.67 22.83
N GLY A 657 25.42 8.81 22.65
CA GLY A 657 26.44 7.90 23.17
C GLY A 657 26.75 6.70 22.27
N PHE A 658 26.13 6.61 21.08
CA PHE A 658 26.53 5.69 20.02
C PHE A 658 27.22 6.48 18.90
N ASP A 659 28.46 6.12 18.59
CA ASP A 659 29.17 6.68 17.42
C ASP A 659 28.59 6.07 16.14
N LEU A 660 27.80 6.86 15.41
CA LEU A 660 27.08 6.42 14.20
C LEU A 660 28.02 6.15 13.01
N CYS A 661 29.20 6.76 12.97
CA CYS A 661 30.21 6.55 11.93
C CYS A 661 31.22 5.45 12.29
N SER A 662 31.09 4.83 13.47
CA SER A 662 31.93 3.71 13.87
C SER A 662 31.72 2.49 12.97
N LYS A 663 32.82 1.82 12.63
CA LYS A 663 32.78 0.57 11.87
C LYS A 663 32.01 -0.54 12.60
N ASN A 664 31.84 -0.49 13.91
CA ASN A 664 31.14 -1.53 14.68
C ASN A 664 29.71 -1.13 15.08
N THR A 665 29.23 0.05 14.65
CA THR A 665 27.86 0.50 14.88
C THR A 665 27.05 0.37 13.60
N SER A 666 25.82 -0.12 13.69
CA SER A 666 24.87 -0.01 12.58
C SER A 666 23.44 0.14 13.08
N VAL A 667 22.71 1.10 12.52
CA VAL A 667 21.34 1.41 12.95
C VAL A 667 20.34 1.00 11.87
N SER A 668 19.34 0.22 12.25
CA SER A 668 18.17 -0.05 11.42
C SER A 668 17.00 0.79 11.91
N MET A 669 16.27 1.41 10.99
CA MET A 669 15.10 2.24 11.30
C MET A 669 13.90 1.72 10.51
N THR A 670 12.90 1.20 11.24
CA THR A 670 11.67 0.66 10.63
C THR A 670 10.67 1.79 10.43
N ILE A 671 10.83 2.53 9.32
CA ILE A 671 9.98 3.66 8.92
C ILE A 671 9.73 3.60 7.40
N ASN A 672 8.53 3.98 6.95
CA ASN A 672 8.13 3.87 5.54
C ASN A 672 7.63 5.20 4.96
N GLY A 673 6.40 5.64 5.27
CA GLY A 673 5.81 6.87 4.73
C GLY A 673 6.72 8.11 4.85
N PRO A 674 7.13 8.51 6.06
CA PRO A 674 8.02 9.66 6.26
C PRO A 674 9.51 9.25 6.28
N ALA A 675 9.87 8.10 5.70
CA ALA A 675 11.25 7.61 5.71
C ALA A 675 12.29 8.61 5.19
N PRO A 676 12.07 9.36 4.09
CA PRO A 676 13.01 10.38 3.64
C PRO A 676 13.28 11.47 4.69
N ILE A 677 12.26 11.85 5.47
CA ILE A 677 12.36 12.88 6.52
C ILE A 677 13.18 12.35 7.70
N ILE A 678 12.85 11.16 8.21
CA ILE A 678 13.60 10.53 9.31
C ILE A 678 15.04 10.22 8.90
N LEU A 679 15.25 9.80 7.64
CA LEU A 679 16.59 9.56 7.10
C LEU A 679 17.43 10.85 7.06
N ALA A 680 16.83 11.97 6.65
CA ALA A 680 17.50 13.27 6.70
C ALA A 680 17.86 13.66 8.15
N MET A 681 16.97 13.47 9.12
CA MET A 681 17.27 13.71 10.53
C MET A 681 18.41 12.81 11.05
N PHE A 682 18.43 11.54 10.64
CA PHE A 682 19.49 10.59 11.01
C PHE A 682 20.85 10.98 10.43
N PHE A 683 20.93 11.36 9.14
CA PHE A 683 22.18 11.83 8.55
C PHE A 683 22.68 13.10 9.21
N ASN A 684 21.80 14.08 9.48
CA ASN A 684 22.18 15.29 10.22
C ASN A 684 22.70 14.95 11.63
N THR A 685 22.07 13.99 12.33
CA THR A 685 22.57 13.52 13.62
C THR A 685 23.97 12.91 13.51
N ALA A 686 24.23 12.09 12.49
CA ALA A 686 25.55 11.50 12.27
C ALA A 686 26.61 12.57 11.89
N ILE A 687 26.24 13.54 11.06
CA ILE A 687 27.10 14.68 10.70
C ILE A 687 27.45 15.50 11.94
N ASP A 688 26.45 15.93 12.71
CA ASP A 688 26.63 16.75 13.91
C ASP A 688 27.54 16.05 14.93
N GLN A 689 27.34 14.75 15.17
CA GLN A 689 28.21 13.95 16.05
C GLN A 689 29.69 14.04 15.66
N GLN A 690 30.01 14.03 14.36
CA GLN A 690 31.40 14.06 13.89
C GLN A 690 31.95 15.48 13.89
N LEU A 691 31.16 16.48 13.51
CA LEU A 691 31.58 17.88 13.58
C LEU A 691 31.88 18.27 15.03
N ASP A 692 30.98 17.98 15.97
CA ASP A 692 31.16 18.26 17.40
C ASP A 692 32.43 17.57 17.95
N LYS A 693 32.63 16.31 17.58
CA LYS A 693 33.82 15.53 17.99
C LYS A 693 35.11 16.14 17.46
N ILE A 694 35.14 16.52 16.18
CA ILE A 694 36.35 17.05 15.54
C ILE A 694 36.65 18.47 16.03
N GLU A 695 35.63 19.32 16.21
CA GLU A 695 35.80 20.64 16.83
C GLU A 695 36.38 20.54 18.23
N ALA A 696 35.90 19.58 19.03
CA ALA A 696 36.46 19.29 20.35
C ALA A 696 37.91 18.78 20.28
N GLU A 697 38.26 17.94 19.30
CA GLU A 697 39.62 17.45 19.07
C GLU A 697 40.57 18.57 18.59
N TYR A 698 40.10 19.50 17.74
CA TYR A 698 40.89 20.61 17.21
C TYR A 698 40.98 21.80 18.17
N GLY A 699 40.04 21.92 19.11
CA GLY A 699 39.94 23.05 20.05
C GLY A 699 39.59 24.37 19.37
N ARG A 700 38.98 24.35 18.18
CA ARG A 700 38.53 25.53 17.42
C ARG A 700 37.33 25.19 16.53
N PRO A 701 36.54 26.20 16.11
CA PRO A 701 35.53 26.01 15.07
C PRO A 701 36.16 25.54 13.74
N LEU A 702 35.40 24.74 12.99
CA LEU A 702 35.78 24.30 11.65
C LEU A 702 35.54 25.41 10.62
N SER A 703 36.36 25.42 9.57
CA SER A 703 36.12 26.24 8.38
C SER A 703 35.06 25.60 7.47
N ASP A 704 34.43 26.37 6.60
CA ASP A 704 33.39 25.87 5.68
C ASP A 704 33.87 24.68 4.83
N GLY A 705 35.13 24.69 4.38
CA GLY A 705 35.73 23.60 3.63
C GLY A 705 35.98 22.33 4.46
N GLU A 706 36.27 22.48 5.76
CA GLU A 706 36.39 21.34 6.67
C GLU A 706 35.02 20.76 7.03
N ILE A 707 34.02 21.61 7.25
CA ILE A 707 32.64 21.20 7.51
C ILE A 707 32.13 20.34 6.35
N GLU A 708 32.28 20.82 5.11
CA GLU A 708 31.81 20.06 3.94
C GLU A 708 32.57 18.71 3.81
N ARG A 709 33.89 18.71 4.01
CA ARG A 709 34.69 17.48 3.96
C ARG A 709 34.21 16.44 4.98
N PHE A 710 33.99 16.85 6.23
CA PHE A 710 33.58 15.93 7.29
C PHE A 710 32.12 15.53 7.19
N ARG A 711 31.26 16.40 6.65
CA ARG A 711 29.88 16.07 6.26
C ARG A 711 29.87 14.94 5.23
N THR A 712 30.61 15.07 4.13
CA THR A 712 30.72 14.01 3.11
C THR A 712 31.27 12.71 3.73
N TRP A 713 32.34 12.81 4.53
CA TRP A 713 32.92 11.63 5.19
C TRP A 713 31.95 10.91 6.12
N ALA A 714 31.17 11.65 6.92
CA ALA A 714 30.17 11.09 7.82
C ALA A 714 29.10 10.31 7.04
N MET A 715 28.56 10.89 5.96
CA MET A 715 27.58 10.23 5.09
C MET A 715 28.13 8.97 4.41
N GLN A 716 29.40 8.96 4.02
CA GLN A 716 30.04 7.79 3.41
C GLN A 716 30.38 6.69 4.43
N SER A 717 30.62 7.07 5.69
CA SER A 717 31.05 6.17 6.75
C SER A 717 29.89 5.53 7.52
N VAL A 718 28.75 6.21 7.62
CA VAL A 718 27.61 5.74 8.41
C VAL A 718 27.09 4.40 7.89
N ARG A 719 26.78 3.49 8.81
CA ARG A 719 26.26 2.16 8.52
C ARG A 719 24.84 2.01 9.01
N GLY A 720 23.93 1.53 8.17
CA GLY A 720 22.56 1.33 8.60
C GLY A 720 21.60 0.93 7.50
N THR A 721 20.33 0.91 7.86
CA THR A 721 19.22 0.53 6.98
C THR A 721 18.03 1.41 7.33
N VAL A 722 17.40 1.99 6.32
CA VAL A 722 16.02 2.48 6.42
C VAL A 722 15.11 1.48 5.73
N GLN A 723 13.92 1.22 6.29
CA GLN A 723 13.03 0.21 5.71
C GLN A 723 12.46 0.68 4.37
N ALA A 724 11.67 1.76 4.37
CA ALA A 724 11.29 2.55 3.20
C ALA A 724 10.78 1.78 1.96
N ASP A 725 10.22 0.58 2.15
CA ASP A 725 9.59 -0.19 1.08
C ASP A 725 8.12 0.22 0.99
N ILE A 726 7.83 1.11 0.03
CA ILE A 726 6.51 1.69 -0.25
C ILE A 726 5.60 0.66 -0.93
N LEU A 727 6.14 -0.28 -1.71
CA LEU A 727 5.31 -1.25 -2.43
C LEU A 727 4.63 -2.22 -1.47
N LYS A 728 5.29 -2.61 -0.37
CA LYS A 728 4.62 -3.40 0.69
C LYS A 728 3.58 -2.61 1.48
N GLU A 729 3.65 -1.27 1.48
CA GLU A 729 2.69 -0.45 2.23
C GLU A 729 1.30 -0.57 1.63
N ASP A 730 1.20 -0.55 0.30
CA ASP A 730 -0.08 -0.76 -0.39
C ASP A 730 -0.54 -2.22 -0.35
N GLN A 731 0.39 -3.18 -0.29
CA GLN A 731 0.07 -4.61 -0.36
C GLN A 731 -0.27 -5.26 0.98
N GLY A 732 0.25 -4.77 2.11
CA GLY A 732 0.10 -5.48 3.39
C GLY A 732 0.24 -4.67 4.68
N GLN A 733 1.00 -3.56 4.72
CA GLN A 733 1.20 -2.81 5.96
C GLN A 733 0.25 -1.62 6.15
N ASN A 734 -0.28 -1.04 5.07
CA ASN A 734 -1.25 0.05 5.08
C ASN A 734 -0.79 1.32 5.84
N THR A 735 0.51 1.65 5.84
CA THR A 735 1.06 2.90 6.41
C THR A 735 1.53 3.89 5.34
N CYS A 736 1.06 3.73 4.09
CA CYS A 736 1.36 4.69 3.03
C CYS A 736 0.66 6.04 3.29
N LEU A 737 1.44 7.11 3.39
CA LEU A 737 0.94 8.48 3.63
C LEU A 737 0.70 9.27 2.36
N PHE A 738 1.52 9.02 1.35
CA PHE A 738 1.52 9.75 0.10
C PHE A 738 0.98 8.85 -1.02
N ALA A 739 0.57 9.46 -2.13
CA ALA A 739 0.32 8.68 -3.35
C ALA A 739 1.56 7.85 -3.69
N VAL A 740 1.36 6.58 -4.10
CA VAL A 740 2.44 5.63 -4.35
C VAL A 740 3.49 6.20 -5.32
N ASP A 741 3.05 6.87 -6.38
CA ASP A 741 3.94 7.48 -7.38
C ASP A 741 4.85 8.55 -6.77
N PHE A 742 4.30 9.37 -5.87
CA PHE A 742 5.08 10.41 -5.17
C PHE A 742 6.05 9.79 -4.17
N ALA A 743 5.61 8.77 -3.42
CA ALA A 743 6.46 8.06 -2.50
C ALA A 743 7.62 7.34 -3.21
N LEU A 744 7.36 6.67 -4.34
CA LEU A 744 8.40 6.06 -5.17
C LEU A 744 9.35 7.10 -5.77
N LYS A 745 8.83 8.26 -6.21
CA LYS A 745 9.66 9.39 -6.63
C LYS A 745 10.66 9.78 -5.54
N MET A 746 10.19 10.00 -4.31
CA MET A 746 11.07 10.34 -3.19
C MET A 746 12.11 9.24 -2.93
N MET A 747 11.75 7.97 -3.03
CA MET A 747 12.71 6.87 -2.88
C MET A 747 13.77 6.86 -3.97
N GLY A 748 13.41 7.16 -5.22
CA GLY A 748 14.38 7.37 -6.29
C GLY A 748 15.27 8.59 -6.06
N ASP A 749 14.74 9.67 -5.49
CA ASP A 749 15.53 10.87 -5.15
C ASP A 749 16.54 10.56 -4.03
N VAL A 750 16.15 9.77 -3.03
CA VAL A 750 17.06 9.27 -1.98
C VAL A 750 18.16 8.41 -2.58
N GLN A 751 17.84 7.48 -3.49
CA GLN A 751 18.83 6.62 -4.11
C GLN A 751 19.79 7.41 -5.01
N ALA A 752 19.29 8.39 -5.78
CA ALA A 752 20.13 9.30 -6.57
C ALA A 752 21.11 10.06 -5.66
N PHE A 753 20.61 10.62 -4.56
CA PHE A 753 21.43 11.30 -3.56
C PHE A 753 22.52 10.39 -2.98
N PHE A 754 22.22 9.11 -2.73
CA PHE A 754 23.20 8.13 -2.24
C PHE A 754 24.33 7.92 -3.25
N ILE A 755 24.00 7.81 -4.54
CA ILE A 755 24.99 7.65 -5.62
C ILE A 755 25.86 8.90 -5.71
N GLU A 756 25.25 10.09 -5.82
CA GLU A 756 25.94 11.38 -5.95
C GLU A 756 26.92 11.66 -4.80
N ASN A 757 26.59 11.21 -3.58
CA ASN A 757 27.40 11.46 -2.38
C ASN A 757 28.28 10.25 -1.97
N GLY A 758 28.26 9.15 -2.72
CA GLY A 758 29.05 7.95 -2.42
C GLY A 758 28.61 7.19 -1.16
N VAL A 759 27.33 7.25 -0.79
CA VAL A 759 26.75 6.54 0.36
C VAL A 759 26.60 5.05 0.04
N ARG A 760 27.64 4.27 0.36
CA ARG A 760 27.74 2.82 0.03
C ARG A 760 27.55 1.88 1.22
N ASN A 761 27.41 2.43 2.42
CA ASN A 761 27.35 1.67 3.67
C ASN A 761 25.95 1.71 4.33
N PHE A 762 25.01 2.41 3.70
CA PHE A 762 23.64 2.54 4.16
C PHE A 762 22.69 1.94 3.11
N TYR A 763 21.80 1.06 3.56
CA TYR A 763 20.77 0.47 2.70
C TYR A 763 19.59 1.44 2.58
N SER A 764 19.31 1.91 1.37
CA SER A 764 18.27 2.90 1.06
C SER A 764 16.86 2.30 1.10
N VAL A 765 16.75 0.99 0.86
CA VAL A 765 15.48 0.24 0.90
C VAL A 765 15.73 -1.14 1.50
N SER A 766 14.84 -1.56 2.40
CA SER A 766 14.73 -2.93 2.89
C SER A 766 13.43 -3.55 2.40
N ILE A 767 13.49 -4.17 1.22
CA ILE A 767 12.37 -4.81 0.52
C ILE A 767 11.82 -5.94 1.40
N SER A 768 10.55 -5.84 1.82
CA SER A 768 10.05 -6.61 2.96
C SER A 768 8.79 -7.41 2.66
N GLY A 769 8.88 -8.72 2.92
CA GLY A 769 7.77 -9.66 2.91
C GLY A 769 7.16 -9.93 4.28
N TYR A 770 7.81 -9.50 5.36
CA TYR A 770 7.35 -9.76 6.73
C TYR A 770 5.88 -9.33 6.92
N HIS A 771 5.57 -8.08 6.62
CA HIS A 771 4.23 -7.50 6.81
C HIS A 771 3.19 -8.13 5.88
N ILE A 772 3.57 -8.49 4.66
CA ILE A 772 2.72 -9.22 3.70
C ILE A 772 2.33 -10.59 4.28
N ALA A 773 3.27 -11.28 4.93
CA ALA A 773 3.02 -12.56 5.58
C ALA A 773 2.14 -12.42 6.83
N GLU A 774 2.41 -11.43 7.69
CA GLU A 774 1.58 -11.15 8.87
C GLU A 774 0.15 -10.74 8.50
N ALA A 775 -0.06 -10.14 7.33
CA ALA A 775 -1.39 -9.88 6.77
C ALA A 775 -2.13 -11.15 6.30
N GLY A 776 -1.48 -12.32 6.34
CA GLY A 776 -2.06 -13.63 6.03
C GLY A 776 -1.53 -14.31 4.77
N ALA A 777 -0.49 -13.78 4.13
CA ALA A 777 0.11 -14.42 2.96
C ALA A 777 0.92 -15.66 3.35
N ASN A 778 0.71 -16.76 2.63
CA ASN A 778 1.52 -17.97 2.76
C ASN A 778 2.99 -17.70 2.32
N PRO A 779 3.96 -18.56 2.68
CA PRO A 779 5.39 -18.36 2.35
C PRO A 779 5.68 -18.17 0.86
N ILE A 780 4.91 -18.80 -0.05
CA ILE A 780 5.10 -18.68 -1.49
C ILE A 780 4.70 -17.28 -1.96
N SER A 781 3.50 -16.83 -1.56
CA SER A 781 3.00 -15.49 -1.88
C SER A 781 3.91 -14.40 -1.30
N GLN A 782 4.35 -14.55 -0.05
CA GLN A 782 5.32 -13.65 0.57
C GLN A 782 6.58 -13.53 -0.29
N LEU A 783 7.21 -14.66 -0.61
CA LEU A 783 8.44 -14.68 -1.39
C LEU A 783 8.26 -14.03 -2.77
N ALA A 784 7.20 -14.42 -3.47
CA ALA A 784 6.91 -13.94 -4.83
C ALA A 784 6.67 -12.44 -4.87
N PHE A 785 5.82 -11.90 -3.97
CA PHE A 785 5.53 -10.46 -3.92
C PHE A 785 6.75 -9.65 -3.48
N THR A 786 7.53 -10.15 -2.51
CA THR A 786 8.74 -9.45 -2.06
C THR A 786 9.79 -9.35 -3.17
N LEU A 787 10.03 -10.45 -3.91
CA LEU A 787 10.95 -10.43 -5.06
C LEU A 787 10.39 -9.54 -6.19
N ALA A 788 9.09 -9.59 -6.45
CA ALA A 788 8.46 -8.73 -7.44
C ALA A 788 8.63 -7.24 -7.09
N ASN A 789 8.43 -6.86 -5.82
CA ASN A 789 8.68 -5.50 -5.34
C ASN A 789 10.16 -5.13 -5.51
N GLY A 790 11.08 -6.02 -5.16
CA GLY A 790 12.51 -5.80 -5.35
C GLY A 790 12.90 -5.56 -6.81
N PHE A 791 12.37 -6.36 -7.73
CA PHE A 791 12.60 -6.15 -9.17
C PHE A 791 11.90 -4.91 -9.70
N THR A 792 10.76 -4.51 -9.12
CA THR A 792 10.10 -3.24 -9.46
C THR A 792 11.00 -2.06 -9.12
N TYR A 793 11.66 -2.07 -7.95
CA TYR A 793 12.65 -1.04 -7.59
C TYR A 793 13.84 -1.03 -8.55
N VAL A 794 14.34 -2.20 -8.97
CA VAL A 794 15.43 -2.30 -9.96
C VAL A 794 15.01 -1.64 -11.28
N GLU A 795 13.87 -2.03 -11.85
CA GLU A 795 13.37 -1.45 -13.10
C GLU A 795 13.09 0.06 -12.99
N TYR A 796 12.58 0.51 -11.84
CA TYR A 796 12.34 1.92 -11.58
C TYR A 796 13.64 2.74 -11.51
N PHE A 797 14.68 2.24 -10.84
CA PHE A 797 15.96 2.93 -10.78
C PHE A 797 16.69 2.92 -12.14
N LEU A 798 16.54 1.83 -12.91
CA LEU A 798 17.01 1.77 -14.30
C LEU A 798 16.27 2.76 -15.21
N SER A 799 14.95 2.92 -15.06
CA SER A 799 14.17 3.90 -15.84
C SER A 799 14.55 5.34 -15.52
N ARG A 800 15.14 5.59 -14.34
CA ARG A 800 15.76 6.86 -13.95
C ARG A 800 17.20 7.04 -14.43
N GLY A 801 17.77 6.06 -15.14
CA GLY A 801 19.14 6.13 -15.68
C GLY A 801 20.25 5.83 -14.68
N MET A 802 19.95 5.17 -13.57
CA MET A 802 20.96 4.76 -12.58
C MET A 802 21.63 3.45 -13.01
N ASP A 803 22.95 3.33 -12.80
CA ASP A 803 23.66 2.08 -13.06
C ASP A 803 23.29 1.02 -11.99
N ILE A 804 23.00 -0.20 -12.44
CA ILE A 804 22.61 -1.32 -11.59
C ILE A 804 23.63 -1.62 -10.49
N ASP A 805 24.92 -1.47 -10.78
CA ASP A 805 26.01 -1.76 -9.84
C ASP A 805 26.16 -0.68 -8.76
N GLU A 806 25.59 0.51 -8.98
CA GLU A 806 25.64 1.62 -8.03
C GLU A 806 24.55 1.54 -6.95
N PHE A 807 23.40 0.92 -7.25
CA PHE A 807 22.29 0.81 -6.29
C PHE A 807 21.97 -0.61 -5.83
N ALA A 808 22.17 -1.66 -6.64
CA ALA A 808 21.80 -3.02 -6.25
C ALA A 808 22.49 -3.50 -4.95
N PRO A 809 23.76 -3.15 -4.67
CA PRO A 809 24.39 -3.48 -3.39
C PRO A 809 23.74 -2.81 -2.16
N ASN A 810 22.98 -1.74 -2.36
CA ASN A 810 22.27 -1.00 -1.31
C ASN A 810 20.83 -1.51 -1.08
N LEU A 811 20.41 -2.58 -1.77
CA LEU A 811 19.12 -3.23 -1.55
C LEU A 811 19.24 -4.31 -0.46
N SER A 812 18.41 -4.18 0.56
CA SER A 812 18.25 -5.16 1.64
C SER A 812 16.92 -5.92 1.50
N PHE A 813 16.82 -7.11 2.10
CA PHE A 813 15.60 -7.92 2.11
C PHE A 813 15.19 -8.30 3.55
N PHE A 814 13.89 -8.36 3.81
CA PHE A 814 13.35 -8.75 5.12
C PHE A 814 12.14 -9.70 5.01
N PHE A 815 12.29 -10.94 5.48
CA PHE A 815 11.25 -11.99 5.43
C PHE A 815 10.78 -12.42 6.83
N SER A 816 9.54 -12.89 6.92
CA SER A 816 9.01 -13.66 8.05
C SER A 816 9.37 -15.15 7.92
N ASN A 817 9.43 -15.85 9.06
CA ASN A 817 9.53 -17.30 9.13
C ASN A 817 8.41 -17.83 10.03
N GLY A 818 7.56 -18.68 9.47
CA GLY A 818 6.48 -19.37 10.19
C GLY A 818 6.70 -20.88 10.29
N MET A 819 5.60 -21.61 10.43
CA MET A 819 5.61 -23.07 10.66
C MET A 819 5.49 -23.90 9.38
N ASP A 820 5.04 -23.31 8.27
CA ASP A 820 4.96 -23.97 6.96
C ASP A 820 6.34 -24.45 6.49
N ILE A 821 6.37 -25.61 5.83
CA ILE A 821 7.64 -26.29 5.49
C ILE A 821 8.50 -25.48 4.51
N GLU A 822 7.87 -24.66 3.67
CA GLU A 822 8.54 -23.81 2.68
C GLU A 822 9.47 -22.76 3.34
N TYR A 823 9.19 -22.34 4.57
CA TYR A 823 10.07 -21.41 5.31
C TYR A 823 11.49 -21.95 5.50
N ALA A 824 11.66 -23.28 5.55
CA ALA A 824 12.98 -23.92 5.65
C ALA A 824 13.89 -23.65 4.43
N VAL A 825 13.30 -23.29 3.27
CA VAL A 825 14.02 -23.05 2.02
C VAL A 825 13.80 -21.66 1.41
N LEU A 826 12.87 -20.85 1.95
CA LEU A 826 12.51 -19.54 1.40
C LEU A 826 13.73 -18.67 1.09
N ASN A 827 14.63 -18.50 2.07
CA ASN A 827 15.81 -17.64 1.93
C ASN A 827 16.82 -18.14 0.89
N ARG A 828 16.98 -19.46 0.71
CA ARG A 828 17.90 -20.01 -0.30
C ARG A 828 17.33 -19.88 -1.71
N VAL A 829 16.00 -20.01 -1.85
CA VAL A 829 15.30 -19.79 -3.13
C VAL A 829 15.41 -18.32 -3.52
N THR A 830 15.19 -17.40 -2.56
CA THR A 830 15.33 -15.95 -2.76
C THR A 830 16.70 -15.60 -3.35
N ARG A 831 17.78 -16.02 -2.68
CA ARG A 831 19.15 -15.72 -3.12
C ARG A 831 19.43 -16.22 -4.53
N ARG A 832 18.99 -17.43 -4.85
CA ARG A 832 19.22 -18.04 -6.17
C ARG A 832 18.47 -17.29 -7.27
N ILE A 833 17.19 -16.98 -7.05
CA ILE A 833 16.39 -16.22 -8.03
C ILE A 833 17.03 -14.85 -8.26
N TRP A 834 17.35 -14.13 -7.18
CA TRP A 834 17.99 -12.81 -7.27
C TRP A 834 19.32 -12.88 -8.00
N ALA A 835 20.22 -13.78 -7.60
CA ALA A 835 21.54 -13.91 -8.21
C ALA A 835 21.46 -14.22 -9.72
N ILE A 836 20.60 -15.15 -10.12
CA ILE A 836 20.43 -15.51 -11.54
C ILE A 836 19.80 -14.37 -12.34
N ALA A 837 18.85 -13.63 -11.76
CA ALA A 837 18.18 -12.54 -12.47
C ALA A 837 19.10 -11.31 -12.64
N MET A 838 19.96 -11.03 -11.66
CA MET A 838 20.85 -9.88 -11.67
C MET A 838 22.14 -10.10 -12.50
N ARG A 839 22.46 -11.35 -12.87
CA ARG A 839 23.63 -11.72 -13.67
C ARG A 839 23.21 -12.05 -15.10
#